data_AF-A0A846UWW0-F1
#
_entry.id   AF-A0A846UWW0-F1
#
_cell.length_a   1.000
_cell.length_b   1.000
_cell.length_c   1.000
_cell.angle_alpha   90.00
_cell.angle_beta   90.00
_cell.angle_gamma   90.00
#
_symmetry.space_group_name_H-M   'P 1'
#
loop_
_entity.id
_entity.type
_entity.pdbx_description
1 polymer ?
#
loop_
_entity_poly.entity_id
_entity_poly.type
_entity_poly.pdbx_seq_one_letter_code
_entity_poly.pdbx_strand_id
1 'polypeptide(L)'
;MAMDIAMEWRERASDWRRLLPLAGGTLLVVSGLFCAWQTWLIADEGAAIERVHRAQDQAAQSLAEELTRERHALQQQLDALDPAAAQADRAYAATVLRGKLPQTRAVEFYSGSLDEVLHANYRDFGYARAAQLMAAQTADGDTLAQTLPKGAGERSLSFVLPMGARQRPSAWVLFELPFAPLEERFNAVPPGSGRLELRQGDDRGRGDLQLLAHGSASAQSEATGKPVAGSNLSVVAALPAAYIVLPKSWPLAALLALLGLGGGIYLLWLRGRVPGLNLGKHKTSYEEPILSDLIDNTPEPAKPEARPAKPAAPAPGPVTVDPTIFRAYDVRGIVGKSLTVDVARLLGQSIGTVMREKGLREIVVGRDGRLSGPELAGALSDGLREAGIDVIDVGAVPTPVVYYAAYRFNTGSGVAVTGSHNPPDYNGFKIVVGGETLSEGAIQDLYRRIAANELERGGKGSLRHIDVVPDYVERITSDVQAGRRMKVVVDCGNGIPGAVAPQVLEGIGCEIIPLYCDVDGTFPNHHPDPSDPHNLEDLILAVKSTGADLGVAFDGDGDRLGVVTRTGEIIFPDRTLMLFARDVLSRQPGATIIYDVKCTGHLKGQILDAGGSPLMWRTGHSLIKSKMRETGAELAGEMSGHFFFKERWYGFDDGIYAGARLLEILAGDLEERTPEEIFATCPKGVSTPELKIEMQEGEHYKFIEKFRQSATFGDAALTTIDGVRADWPDGWGLVRPSNTTPILVLRFDADNDAALKRIQQVFREQLHAVDPALKLPF
;
A
#
# COMPACT_ATOMS: atom_id res chain seq x y z
N MET A 1 -7.23 -29.08 61.79
CA MET A 1 -7.19 -28.00 60.76
C MET A 1 -5.87 -27.92 60.00
N ALA A 2 -4.73 -27.49 60.57
CA ALA A 2 -3.47 -27.43 59.80
C ALA A 2 -2.89 -28.82 59.42
N MET A 3 -3.08 -29.85 60.26
CA MET A 3 -2.69 -31.24 59.96
C MET A 3 -3.63 -31.94 58.97
N ASP A 4 -4.91 -31.57 58.93
CA ASP A 4 -5.89 -32.14 57.99
C ASP A 4 -5.67 -31.63 56.57
N ILE A 5 -5.34 -30.33 56.42
CA ILE A 5 -4.98 -29.73 55.13
C ILE A 5 -3.68 -30.37 54.60
N ALA A 6 -2.70 -30.67 55.46
CA ALA A 6 -1.46 -31.34 55.03
C ALA A 6 -1.68 -32.80 54.59
N MET A 7 -2.71 -33.49 55.12
CA MET A 7 -3.09 -34.84 54.68
C MET A 7 -3.88 -34.82 53.36
N GLU A 8 -4.83 -33.89 53.19
CA GLU A 8 -5.56 -33.70 51.92
C GLU A 8 -4.64 -33.35 50.74
N TRP A 9 -3.61 -32.54 50.97
CA TRP A 9 -2.60 -32.23 49.95
C TRP A 9 -1.71 -33.42 49.59
N ARG A 10 -1.47 -34.35 50.54
CA ARG A 10 -0.68 -35.57 50.31
C ARG A 10 -1.46 -36.61 49.52
N GLU A 11 -2.77 -36.73 49.73
CA GLU A 11 -3.63 -37.60 48.92
C GLU A 11 -3.79 -37.08 47.48
N ARG A 12 -3.92 -35.76 47.27
CA ARG A 12 -3.93 -35.17 45.93
C ARG A 12 -2.59 -35.33 45.18
N ALA A 13 -1.45 -35.32 45.88
CA ALA A 13 -0.14 -35.52 45.28
C ALA A 13 0.08 -36.95 44.73
N SER A 14 -0.63 -37.95 45.26
CA SER A 14 -0.62 -39.34 44.77
C SER A 14 -1.23 -39.47 43.37
N ASP A 15 -2.27 -38.67 43.08
CA ASP A 15 -3.02 -38.77 41.82
C ASP A 15 -2.29 -38.13 40.64
N TRP A 16 -1.55 -37.04 40.87
CA TRP A 16 -0.79 -36.36 39.80
C TRP A 16 0.27 -37.25 39.15
N ARG A 17 0.89 -38.18 39.89
CA ARG A 17 1.87 -39.13 39.35
C ARG A 17 1.26 -40.14 38.37
N ARG A 18 -0.05 -40.37 38.45
CA ARG A 18 -0.80 -41.24 37.52
C ARG A 18 -1.46 -40.44 36.41
N LEU A 19 -1.89 -39.21 36.69
CA LEU A 19 -2.58 -38.33 35.76
C LEU A 19 -1.61 -37.63 34.78
N LEU A 20 -0.41 -37.23 35.20
CA LEU A 20 0.56 -36.59 34.29
C LEU A 20 0.99 -37.48 33.12
N PRO A 21 1.39 -38.75 33.34
CA PRO A 21 1.79 -39.63 32.23
C PRO A 21 0.62 -39.97 31.30
N LEU A 22 -0.61 -40.01 31.84
CA LEU A 22 -1.82 -40.20 31.05
C LEU A 22 -2.11 -38.97 30.19
N ALA A 23 -2.18 -37.78 30.79
CA ALA A 23 -2.45 -36.54 30.08
C ALA A 23 -1.35 -36.25 29.05
N GLY A 24 -0.08 -36.38 29.43
CA GLY A 24 1.06 -36.19 28.53
C GLY A 24 1.14 -37.25 27.43
N GLY A 25 0.89 -38.52 27.75
CA GLY A 25 0.85 -39.60 26.77
C GLY A 25 -0.28 -39.45 25.76
N THR A 26 -1.49 -39.14 26.23
CA THR A 26 -2.65 -38.88 25.36
C THR A 26 -2.42 -37.65 24.48
N LEU A 27 -1.89 -36.56 25.03
CA LEU A 27 -1.61 -35.35 24.27
C LEU A 27 -0.53 -35.59 23.20
N LEU A 28 0.51 -36.37 23.49
CA LEU A 28 1.52 -36.74 22.50
C LEU A 28 0.97 -37.64 21.40
N VAL A 29 0.09 -38.61 21.72
CA VAL A 29 -0.55 -39.45 20.69
C VAL A 29 -1.44 -38.60 19.79
N VAL A 30 -2.26 -37.70 20.35
CA VAL A 30 -3.12 -36.80 19.57
C VAL A 30 -2.29 -35.88 18.67
N SER A 31 -1.23 -35.28 19.21
CA SER A 31 -0.28 -34.45 18.44
C SER A 31 0.43 -35.28 17.35
N GLY A 32 0.79 -36.52 17.63
CA GLY A 32 1.40 -37.44 16.66
C GLY A 32 0.46 -37.82 15.52
N LEU A 33 -0.82 -38.10 15.81
CA LEU A 33 -1.86 -38.34 14.81
C LEU A 33 -2.13 -37.10 13.96
N PHE A 34 -2.18 -35.92 14.57
CA PHE A 34 -2.30 -34.65 13.86
C PHE A 34 -1.10 -34.45 12.91
N CYS A 35 0.12 -34.69 13.37
CA CYS A 35 1.31 -34.59 12.53
C CYS A 35 1.31 -35.62 11.38
N ALA A 36 0.82 -36.85 11.62
CA ALA A 36 0.70 -37.87 10.57
C ALA A 36 -0.30 -37.45 9.48
N TRP A 37 -1.44 -36.88 9.88
CA TRP A 37 -2.43 -36.34 8.95
C TRP A 37 -1.88 -35.15 8.14
N GLN A 38 -1.17 -34.23 8.79
CA GLN A 38 -0.51 -33.11 8.14
C GLN A 38 0.61 -33.57 7.19
N THR A 39 1.34 -34.64 7.53
CA THR A 39 2.36 -35.24 6.65
C THR A 39 1.73 -35.82 5.38
N TRP A 40 0.57 -36.48 5.51
CA TRP A 40 -0.19 -36.99 4.37
C TRP A 40 -0.69 -35.84 3.48
N LEU A 41 -1.22 -34.76 4.07
CA LEU A 41 -1.63 -33.55 3.34
C LEU A 41 -0.49 -32.91 2.54
N ILE A 42 0.72 -32.81 3.13
CA ILE A 42 1.91 -32.27 2.45
C ILE A 42 2.29 -33.14 1.23
N ALA A 43 2.24 -34.46 1.37
CA ALA A 43 2.56 -35.38 0.26
C ALA A 43 1.51 -35.32 -0.86
N ASP A 44 0.24 -35.24 -0.50
CA ASP A 44 -0.86 -35.14 -1.45
C ASP A 44 -0.87 -33.79 -2.20
N GLU A 45 -0.58 -32.69 -1.49
CA GLU A 45 -0.44 -31.35 -2.08
C GLU A 45 0.66 -31.31 -3.15
N GLY A 46 1.84 -31.87 -2.87
CA GLY A 46 2.94 -31.91 -3.84
C GLY A 46 2.58 -32.67 -5.12
N ALA A 47 1.97 -33.86 -4.99
CA ALA A 47 1.52 -34.64 -6.14
C ALA A 47 0.36 -33.97 -6.90
N ALA A 48 -0.47 -33.18 -6.20
CA ALA A 48 -1.53 -32.39 -6.80
C ALA A 48 -0.99 -31.22 -7.62
N ILE A 49 -0.01 -30.48 -7.10
CA ILE A 49 0.65 -29.37 -7.80
C ILE A 49 1.26 -29.85 -9.12
N GLU A 50 2.02 -30.95 -9.10
CA GLU A 50 2.62 -31.52 -10.32
C GLU A 50 1.58 -31.96 -11.37
N ARG A 51 0.38 -32.37 -10.95
CA ARG A 51 -0.71 -32.70 -11.88
C ARG A 51 -1.27 -31.44 -12.55
N VAL A 52 -1.42 -30.35 -11.79
CA VAL A 52 -1.92 -29.07 -12.32
C VAL A 52 -0.92 -28.49 -13.33
N HIS A 53 0.38 -28.50 -13.04
CA HIS A 53 1.40 -28.02 -13.99
C HIS A 53 1.47 -28.88 -15.25
N ARG A 54 1.35 -30.22 -15.14
CA ARG A 54 1.24 -31.08 -16.33
C ARG A 54 -0.01 -30.78 -17.15
N ALA A 55 -1.13 -30.48 -16.51
CA ALA A 55 -2.35 -30.07 -17.18
C ALA A 55 -2.19 -28.70 -17.87
N GLN A 56 -1.52 -27.74 -17.24
CA GLN A 56 -1.17 -26.44 -17.84
C GLN A 56 -0.33 -26.62 -19.10
N ASP A 57 0.69 -27.48 -19.05
CA ASP A 57 1.55 -27.81 -20.18
C ASP A 57 0.76 -28.43 -21.34
N GLN A 58 -0.08 -29.42 -21.03
CA GLN A 58 -0.92 -30.09 -22.01
C GLN A 58 -1.95 -29.14 -22.65
N ALA A 59 -2.57 -28.27 -21.86
CA ALA A 59 -3.50 -27.26 -22.36
C ALA A 59 -2.80 -26.27 -23.28
N ALA A 60 -1.66 -25.70 -22.86
CA ALA A 60 -0.91 -24.75 -23.68
C ALA A 60 -0.48 -25.38 -25.02
N GLN A 61 -0.02 -26.64 -25.01
CA GLN A 61 0.35 -27.36 -26.21
C GLN A 61 -0.87 -27.65 -27.11
N SER A 62 -1.97 -28.17 -26.56
CA SER A 62 -3.17 -28.48 -27.34
C SER A 62 -3.79 -27.24 -27.98
N LEU A 63 -3.75 -26.09 -27.30
CA LEU A 63 -4.21 -24.82 -27.84
C LEU A 63 -3.31 -24.35 -28.99
N ALA A 64 -1.98 -24.43 -28.82
CA ALA A 64 -1.02 -24.04 -29.85
C ALA A 64 -1.15 -24.91 -31.12
N GLU A 65 -1.38 -26.21 -30.96
CA GLU A 65 -1.61 -27.14 -32.09
C GLU A 65 -2.90 -26.78 -32.86
N GLU A 66 -3.98 -26.41 -32.16
CA GLU A 66 -5.23 -25.98 -32.79
C GLU A 66 -5.07 -24.65 -33.54
N LEU A 67 -4.42 -23.66 -32.93
CA LEU A 67 -4.13 -22.37 -33.57
C LEU A 67 -3.26 -22.53 -34.82
N THR A 68 -2.26 -23.41 -34.76
CA THR A 68 -1.38 -23.71 -35.89
C THR A 68 -2.15 -24.38 -37.04
N ARG A 69 -3.05 -25.32 -36.70
CA ARG A 69 -3.91 -26.00 -37.68
C ARG A 69 -4.83 -25.02 -38.40
N GLU A 70 -5.52 -24.15 -37.65
CA GLU A 70 -6.41 -23.14 -38.21
C GLU A 70 -5.63 -22.15 -39.09
N ARG A 71 -4.50 -21.63 -38.61
CA ARG A 71 -3.63 -20.74 -39.39
C ARG A 71 -3.22 -21.36 -40.72
N HIS A 72 -2.79 -22.63 -40.71
CA HIS A 72 -2.40 -23.33 -41.93
C HIS A 72 -3.57 -23.51 -42.90
N ALA A 73 -4.76 -23.87 -42.39
CA ALA A 73 -5.95 -24.04 -43.22
C ALA A 73 -6.38 -22.71 -43.87
N LEU A 74 -6.34 -21.60 -43.13
CA LEU A 74 -6.64 -20.27 -43.63
C LEU A 74 -5.62 -19.82 -44.70
N GLN A 75 -4.32 -19.97 -44.42
CA GLN A 75 -3.26 -19.60 -45.38
C GLN A 75 -3.36 -20.41 -46.66
N GLN A 76 -3.63 -21.73 -46.58
CA GLN A 76 -3.77 -22.58 -47.77
C GLN A 76 -4.90 -22.12 -48.70
N GLN A 77 -6.04 -21.68 -48.15
CA GLN A 77 -7.14 -21.16 -48.97
C GLN A 77 -6.86 -19.76 -49.51
N LEU A 78 -6.12 -18.94 -48.75
CA LEU A 78 -5.69 -17.61 -49.17
C LEU A 78 -4.68 -17.69 -50.34
N ASP A 79 -3.71 -18.59 -50.26
CA ASP A 79 -2.68 -18.80 -51.30
C ASP A 79 -3.26 -19.36 -52.60
N ALA A 80 -4.45 -19.96 -52.56
CA ALA A 80 -5.16 -20.47 -53.73
C ALA A 80 -5.93 -19.38 -54.50
N LEU A 81 -5.96 -18.13 -54.01
CA LEU A 81 -6.54 -17.00 -54.73
C LEU A 81 -5.52 -16.34 -55.65
N ASP A 82 -5.98 -15.84 -56.80
CA ASP A 82 -5.18 -14.93 -57.62
C ASP A 82 -5.07 -13.56 -56.91
N PRO A 83 -3.86 -13.12 -56.51
CA PRO A 83 -3.68 -11.86 -55.79
C PRO A 83 -4.16 -10.63 -56.58
N ALA A 84 -4.03 -10.64 -57.91
CA ALA A 84 -4.44 -9.51 -58.75
C ALA A 84 -5.97 -9.38 -58.81
N ALA A 85 -6.66 -10.51 -58.98
CA ALA A 85 -8.12 -10.55 -58.96
C ALA A 85 -8.69 -10.21 -57.58
N ALA A 86 -8.06 -10.69 -56.51
CA ALA A 86 -8.49 -10.43 -55.14
C ALA A 86 -8.34 -8.95 -54.73
N GLN A 87 -7.34 -8.26 -55.27
CA GLN A 87 -7.12 -6.84 -55.01
C GLN A 87 -8.07 -5.95 -55.83
N ALA A 88 -8.46 -6.38 -57.04
CA ALA A 88 -9.41 -5.67 -57.89
C ALA A 88 -10.84 -5.67 -57.33
N ASP A 89 -11.28 -6.79 -56.73
CA ASP A 89 -12.58 -6.89 -56.06
C ASP A 89 -12.47 -7.66 -54.73
N ARG A 90 -12.14 -6.89 -53.68
CA ARG A 90 -11.96 -7.40 -52.30
C ARG A 90 -13.23 -8.02 -51.73
N ALA A 91 -14.40 -7.49 -52.09
CA ALA A 91 -15.69 -7.99 -51.58
C ALA A 91 -16.04 -9.35 -52.19
N TYR A 92 -15.79 -9.51 -53.49
CA TYR A 92 -15.92 -10.80 -54.16
C TYR A 92 -14.92 -11.82 -53.60
N ALA A 93 -13.65 -11.45 -53.42
CA ALA A 93 -12.63 -12.32 -52.84
C ALA A 93 -12.98 -12.80 -51.42
N ALA A 94 -13.49 -11.90 -50.57
CA ALA A 94 -14.00 -12.26 -49.24
C ALA A 94 -15.16 -13.26 -49.31
N THR A 95 -16.05 -13.10 -50.27
CA THR A 95 -17.19 -14.02 -50.48
C THR A 95 -16.71 -15.40 -50.93
N VAL A 96 -15.74 -15.47 -51.84
CA VAL A 96 -15.12 -16.73 -52.28
C VAL A 96 -14.44 -17.45 -51.12
N LEU A 97 -13.68 -16.73 -50.27
CA LEU A 97 -13.05 -17.34 -49.10
C LEU A 97 -14.06 -17.84 -48.09
N ARG A 98 -15.12 -17.08 -47.79
CA ARG A 98 -16.20 -17.55 -46.90
C ARG A 98 -16.89 -18.82 -47.44
N GLY A 99 -17.02 -18.95 -48.77
CA GLY A 99 -17.54 -20.17 -49.39
C GLY A 99 -16.63 -21.39 -49.21
N LYS A 100 -15.30 -21.20 -49.21
CA LYS A 100 -14.32 -22.27 -48.98
C LYS A 100 -14.03 -22.54 -47.49
N LEU A 101 -14.29 -21.56 -46.63
CA LEU A 101 -14.07 -21.57 -45.19
C LEU A 101 -15.38 -21.26 -44.46
N PRO A 102 -16.37 -22.18 -44.49
CA PRO A 102 -17.71 -21.92 -43.94
C PRO A 102 -17.70 -21.68 -42.42
N GLN A 103 -16.63 -22.09 -41.73
CA GLN A 103 -16.44 -21.83 -40.30
C GLN A 103 -16.08 -20.38 -39.98
N THR A 104 -15.68 -19.57 -40.97
CA THR A 104 -15.31 -18.16 -40.74
C THR A 104 -16.54 -17.29 -40.53
N ARG A 105 -16.54 -16.50 -39.45
CA ARG A 105 -17.58 -15.52 -39.12
C ARG A 105 -17.44 -14.25 -39.93
N ALA A 106 -16.20 -13.83 -40.19
CA ALA A 106 -15.89 -12.69 -41.02
C ALA A 106 -14.56 -12.91 -41.75
N VAL A 107 -14.49 -12.35 -42.96
CA VAL A 107 -13.28 -12.28 -43.79
C VAL A 107 -13.24 -10.89 -44.38
N GLU A 108 -12.17 -10.15 -44.12
CA GLU A 108 -12.01 -8.76 -44.54
C GLU A 108 -10.61 -8.52 -45.10
N PHE A 109 -10.53 -7.76 -46.19
CA PHE A 109 -9.29 -7.46 -46.89
C PHE A 109 -8.87 -6.02 -46.69
N TYR A 110 -7.59 -5.83 -46.40
CA TYR A 110 -6.94 -4.54 -46.20
C TYR A 110 -5.75 -4.41 -47.14
N SER A 111 -5.39 -3.18 -47.51
CA SER A 111 -4.24 -2.88 -48.33
C SER A 111 -2.94 -3.33 -47.65
N GLY A 112 -1.89 -3.61 -48.44
CA GLY A 112 -0.57 -3.94 -47.89
C GLY A 112 0.02 -2.83 -46.99
N SER A 113 -0.31 -1.56 -47.26
CA SER A 113 0.10 -0.40 -46.45
C SER A 113 -0.80 -0.14 -45.24
N LEU A 114 -1.94 -0.82 -45.12
CA LEU A 114 -2.95 -0.60 -44.07
C LEU A 114 -3.30 0.88 -43.85
N ASP A 115 -3.18 1.72 -44.87
CA ASP A 115 -3.47 3.16 -44.73
C ASP A 115 -4.92 3.39 -44.27
N GLU A 116 -5.85 2.53 -44.71
CA GLU A 116 -7.23 2.56 -44.24
C GLU A 116 -7.39 2.26 -42.74
N VAL A 117 -6.48 1.51 -42.13
CA VAL A 117 -6.49 1.24 -40.68
C VAL A 117 -5.94 2.45 -39.94
N LEU A 118 -4.82 3.03 -40.41
CA LEU A 118 -4.20 4.21 -39.79
C LEU A 118 -5.15 5.41 -39.70
N HIS A 119 -6.04 5.57 -40.67
CA HIS A 119 -6.99 6.68 -40.73
C HIS A 119 -8.41 6.29 -40.27
N ALA A 120 -8.61 5.06 -39.77
CA ALA A 120 -9.91 4.61 -39.29
C ALA A 120 -10.27 5.27 -37.96
N ASN A 121 -11.58 5.47 -37.72
CA ASN A 121 -12.08 5.76 -36.39
C ASN A 121 -12.02 4.48 -35.53
N TYR A 122 -11.02 4.39 -34.63
CA TYR A 122 -10.81 3.18 -33.80
C TYR A 122 -11.95 2.82 -32.87
N ARG A 123 -12.83 3.77 -32.54
CA ARG A 123 -14.05 3.50 -31.78
C ARG A 123 -15.01 2.58 -32.55
N ASP A 124 -15.13 2.78 -33.86
CA ASP A 124 -16.02 2.00 -34.73
C ASP A 124 -15.30 0.78 -35.32
N PHE A 125 -13.99 0.91 -35.57
CA PHE A 125 -13.14 -0.14 -36.15
C PHE A 125 -12.77 -1.24 -35.13
N GLY A 126 -12.69 -0.88 -33.85
CA GLY A 126 -12.25 -1.75 -32.76
C GLY A 126 -10.73 -1.71 -32.55
N TYR A 127 -10.32 -1.23 -31.37
CA TYR A 127 -8.92 -1.06 -30.99
C TYR A 127 -8.09 -2.35 -31.10
N ALA A 128 -8.64 -3.50 -30.66
CA ALA A 128 -7.93 -4.78 -30.74
C ALA A 128 -7.67 -5.21 -32.20
N ARG A 129 -8.63 -4.95 -33.10
CA ARG A 129 -8.50 -5.23 -34.54
C ARG A 129 -7.43 -4.35 -35.17
N ALA A 130 -7.46 -3.05 -34.86
CA ALA A 130 -6.45 -2.10 -35.32
C ALA A 130 -5.05 -2.51 -34.84
N ALA A 131 -4.90 -2.82 -33.54
CA ALA A 131 -3.62 -3.24 -32.98
C ALA A 131 -3.06 -4.50 -33.66
N GLN A 132 -3.89 -5.50 -33.94
CA GLN A 132 -3.44 -6.73 -34.61
C GLN A 132 -3.00 -6.48 -36.05
N LEU A 133 -3.75 -5.66 -36.79
CA LEU A 133 -3.42 -5.30 -38.16
C LEU A 133 -2.13 -4.46 -38.19
N MET A 134 -1.98 -3.49 -37.30
CA MET A 134 -0.77 -2.67 -37.20
C MET A 134 0.46 -3.51 -36.78
N ALA A 135 0.30 -4.45 -35.84
CA ALA A 135 1.35 -5.38 -35.44
C ALA A 135 1.84 -6.25 -36.61
N ALA A 136 0.96 -6.54 -37.57
CA ALA A 136 1.29 -7.28 -38.78
C ALA A 136 2.32 -6.58 -39.67
N GLN A 137 2.37 -5.23 -39.66
CA GLN A 137 3.38 -4.49 -40.41
C GLN A 137 4.76 -4.50 -39.78
N THR A 138 4.81 -4.60 -38.45
CA THR A 138 6.04 -4.45 -37.68
C THR A 138 6.74 -5.77 -37.40
N ALA A 139 6.04 -6.89 -37.52
CA ALA A 139 6.59 -8.20 -37.22
C ALA A 139 7.36 -8.78 -38.42
N ASP A 140 8.63 -9.15 -38.22
CA ASP A 140 9.40 -10.01 -39.13
C ASP A 140 8.90 -11.48 -39.15
N GLY A 141 7.73 -11.76 -38.52
CA GLY A 141 7.16 -13.09 -38.30
C GLY A 141 5.63 -13.14 -38.40
N ASP A 142 5.04 -14.30 -38.09
CA ASP A 142 3.59 -14.51 -38.16
C ASP A 142 2.85 -13.70 -37.08
N THR A 143 1.82 -12.96 -37.46
CA THR A 143 0.96 -12.19 -36.53
C THR A 143 0.40 -13.07 -35.42
N LEU A 144 0.42 -12.61 -34.17
CA LEU A 144 -0.15 -13.37 -33.07
C LEU A 144 -1.68 -13.42 -33.19
N ALA A 145 -2.26 -14.61 -32.99
CA ALA A 145 -3.70 -14.77 -32.88
C ALA A 145 -4.19 -14.19 -31.53
N GLN A 146 -5.41 -13.64 -31.51
CA GLN A 146 -6.01 -13.09 -30.29
C GLN A 146 -7.53 -13.29 -30.30
N THR A 147 -8.18 -13.04 -29.16
CA THR A 147 -9.64 -12.98 -29.07
C THR A 147 -10.16 -11.55 -29.18
N LEU A 148 -11.30 -11.42 -29.85
CA LEU A 148 -12.05 -10.18 -30.00
C LEU A 148 -13.42 -10.32 -29.33
N PRO A 149 -13.86 -9.36 -28.50
CA PRO A 149 -15.21 -9.34 -27.92
C PRO A 149 -16.23 -8.89 -28.96
N LYS A 150 -17.41 -9.54 -29.01
CA LYS A 150 -18.51 -9.21 -29.94
C LYS A 150 -19.79 -8.64 -29.28
N GLY A 151 -19.72 -8.34 -27.99
CA GLY A 151 -20.90 -7.96 -27.18
C GLY A 151 -21.66 -9.19 -26.66
N ALA A 152 -22.49 -9.00 -25.61
CA ALA A 152 -23.26 -10.06 -24.94
C ALA A 152 -22.43 -11.26 -24.41
N GLY A 153 -21.14 -11.05 -24.12
CA GLY A 153 -20.22 -12.08 -23.62
C GLY A 153 -19.66 -13.02 -24.70
N GLU A 154 -20.05 -12.85 -25.97
CA GLU A 154 -19.56 -13.66 -27.07
C GLU A 154 -18.17 -13.21 -27.54
N ARG A 155 -17.30 -14.16 -27.90
CA ARG A 155 -15.95 -13.91 -28.39
C ARG A 155 -15.67 -14.63 -29.71
N SER A 156 -14.78 -14.07 -30.51
CA SER A 156 -14.23 -14.69 -31.71
C SER A 156 -12.72 -14.74 -31.66
N LEU A 157 -12.13 -15.73 -32.31
CA LEU A 157 -10.69 -15.87 -32.52
C LEU A 157 -10.32 -15.15 -33.82
N SER A 158 -9.30 -14.28 -33.81
CA SER A 158 -8.88 -13.52 -34.99
C SER A 158 -7.46 -13.84 -35.47
N PHE A 159 -7.31 -13.94 -36.79
CA PHE A 159 -6.02 -14.11 -37.48
C PHE A 159 -5.85 -13.03 -38.55
N VAL A 160 -4.63 -12.52 -38.70
CA VAL A 160 -4.27 -11.56 -39.76
C VAL A 160 -3.21 -12.19 -40.65
N LEU A 161 -3.54 -12.55 -41.89
CA LEU A 161 -2.62 -13.26 -42.77
C LEU A 161 -2.23 -12.41 -43.99
N PRO A 162 -0.96 -12.47 -44.43
CA PRO A 162 -0.51 -11.77 -45.63
C PRO A 162 -0.96 -12.51 -46.90
N MET A 163 -1.37 -11.75 -47.90
CA MET A 163 -1.52 -12.22 -49.28
C MET A 163 -0.30 -11.77 -50.09
N GLY A 164 0.35 -12.71 -50.78
CA GLY A 164 1.58 -12.45 -51.55
C GLY A 164 2.87 -12.65 -50.75
N ALA A 165 3.96 -12.01 -51.17
CA ALA A 165 5.27 -12.20 -50.55
C ALA A 165 5.29 -11.63 -49.12
N ARG A 166 5.72 -12.43 -48.14
CA ARG A 166 5.68 -12.07 -46.70
C ARG A 166 6.36 -10.74 -46.36
N GLN A 167 7.45 -10.40 -47.05
CA GLN A 167 8.20 -9.15 -46.78
C GLN A 167 7.53 -7.89 -47.39
N ARG A 168 6.61 -8.07 -48.34
CA ARG A 168 5.84 -7.01 -49.00
C ARG A 168 4.47 -7.55 -49.41
N PRO A 169 3.55 -7.74 -48.46
CA PRO A 169 2.23 -8.27 -48.75
C PRO A 169 1.47 -7.31 -49.66
N SER A 170 0.77 -7.85 -50.65
CA SER A 170 -0.10 -7.05 -51.52
C SER A 170 -1.40 -6.67 -50.79
N ALA A 171 -1.83 -7.50 -49.85
CA ALA A 171 -2.96 -7.26 -48.95
C ALA A 171 -2.78 -8.00 -47.62
N TRP A 172 -3.47 -7.53 -46.60
CA TRP A 172 -3.66 -8.23 -45.32
C TRP A 172 -5.10 -8.71 -45.21
N VAL A 173 -5.30 -9.94 -44.74
CA VAL A 173 -6.64 -10.52 -44.59
C VAL A 173 -6.90 -10.85 -43.13
N LEU A 174 -7.93 -10.22 -42.55
CA LEU A 174 -8.42 -10.52 -41.22
C LEU A 174 -9.48 -11.61 -41.32
N PHE A 175 -9.27 -12.71 -40.61
CA PHE A 175 -10.23 -13.80 -40.43
C PHE A 175 -10.75 -13.78 -39.00
N GLU A 176 -12.07 -13.85 -38.82
CA GLU A 176 -12.70 -14.11 -37.53
C GLU A 176 -13.30 -15.52 -37.53
N LEU A 177 -12.95 -16.33 -36.54
CA LEU A 177 -13.45 -17.69 -36.32
C LEU A 177 -14.21 -17.79 -34.99
N PRO A 178 -15.11 -18.78 -34.82
CA PRO A 178 -15.73 -19.09 -33.54
C PRO A 178 -14.68 -19.40 -32.47
N PHE A 179 -14.92 -18.95 -31.24
CA PHE A 179 -14.05 -19.27 -30.10
C PHE A 179 -14.30 -20.67 -29.52
N ALA A 180 -15.47 -21.25 -29.79
CA ALA A 180 -15.91 -22.53 -29.22
C ALA A 180 -14.92 -23.71 -29.40
N PRO A 181 -14.28 -23.94 -30.57
CA PRO A 181 -13.30 -25.03 -30.71
C PRO A 181 -12.10 -24.89 -29.76
N LEU A 182 -11.65 -23.65 -29.51
CA LEU A 182 -10.54 -23.37 -28.59
C LEU A 182 -10.97 -23.60 -27.13
N GLU A 183 -12.19 -23.20 -26.80
CA GLU A 183 -12.82 -23.46 -25.50
C GLU A 183 -12.98 -24.96 -25.22
N GLU A 184 -13.44 -25.74 -26.20
CA GLU A 184 -13.56 -27.20 -26.10
C GLU A 184 -12.20 -27.86 -25.84
N ARG A 185 -11.14 -27.42 -26.55
CA ARG A 185 -9.76 -27.91 -26.33
C ARG A 185 -9.25 -27.59 -24.93
N PHE A 186 -9.51 -26.38 -24.45
CA PHE A 186 -9.11 -25.96 -23.10
C PHE A 186 -9.84 -26.77 -22.02
N ASN A 187 -11.16 -26.90 -22.13
CA ASN A 187 -12.00 -27.63 -21.18
C ASN A 187 -11.79 -29.16 -21.23
N ALA A 188 -11.19 -29.70 -22.29
CA ALA A 188 -10.85 -31.11 -22.40
C ALA A 188 -9.67 -31.53 -21.51
N VAL A 189 -8.88 -30.58 -20.98
CA VAL A 189 -7.70 -30.87 -20.16
C VAL A 189 -8.06 -30.78 -18.67
N PRO A 190 -8.16 -31.91 -17.95
CA PRO A 190 -8.58 -31.91 -16.56
C PRO A 190 -7.45 -31.40 -15.63
N PRO A 191 -7.70 -30.38 -14.79
CA PRO A 191 -6.70 -29.82 -13.89
C PRO A 191 -6.49 -30.64 -12.60
N GLY A 192 -7.27 -31.71 -12.40
CA GLY A 192 -7.31 -32.43 -11.13
C GLY A 192 -7.95 -31.57 -10.03
N SER A 193 -7.25 -31.41 -8.89
CA SER A 193 -7.73 -30.64 -7.74
C SER A 193 -7.44 -29.13 -7.83
N GLY A 194 -6.66 -28.68 -8.83
CA GLY A 194 -6.43 -27.27 -9.11
C GLY A 194 -7.43 -26.68 -10.10
N ARG A 195 -7.02 -25.57 -10.73
CA ARG A 195 -7.76 -24.91 -11.81
C ARG A 195 -6.78 -24.43 -12.89
N LEU A 196 -7.22 -24.45 -14.15
CA LEU A 196 -6.54 -23.77 -15.25
C LEU A 196 -7.34 -22.53 -15.62
N GLU A 197 -6.64 -21.47 -16.01
CA GLU A 197 -7.24 -20.24 -16.53
C GLU A 197 -6.61 -19.91 -17.87
N LEU A 198 -7.44 -19.71 -18.90
CA LEU A 198 -6.98 -19.18 -20.18
C LEU A 198 -7.05 -17.66 -20.09
N ARG A 199 -5.93 -16.97 -20.30
CA ARG A 199 -5.85 -15.51 -20.26
C ARG A 199 -5.33 -14.96 -21.58
N GLN A 200 -5.61 -13.68 -21.82
CA GLN A 200 -5.09 -12.92 -22.95
C GLN A 200 -4.44 -11.64 -22.45
N GLY A 201 -3.19 -11.40 -22.86
CA GLY A 201 -2.41 -10.21 -22.52
C GLY A 201 -1.27 -9.97 -23.51
N ASP A 202 -0.57 -8.85 -23.38
CA ASP A 202 0.59 -8.55 -24.22
C ASP A 202 1.85 -9.33 -23.79
N ASP A 203 2.86 -9.37 -24.66
CA ASP A 203 4.16 -10.01 -24.45
C ASP A 203 4.93 -9.47 -23.22
N ARG A 204 4.41 -8.42 -22.57
CA ARG A 204 4.96 -7.73 -21.39
C ARG A 204 4.13 -7.97 -20.12
N GLY A 205 3.09 -8.79 -20.18
CA GLY A 205 2.23 -9.11 -19.03
C GLY A 205 1.32 -7.95 -18.57
N ARG A 206 1.10 -6.93 -19.41
CA ARG A 206 0.13 -5.85 -19.13
C ARG A 206 -1.23 -6.20 -19.73
N GLY A 207 -2.26 -6.17 -18.87
CA GLY A 207 -3.64 -6.47 -19.24
C GLY A 207 -3.91 -7.97 -19.35
N ASP A 208 -4.02 -8.66 -18.21
CA ASP A 208 -4.18 -10.11 -18.15
C ASP A 208 -5.67 -10.49 -18.03
N LEU A 209 -6.38 -10.44 -19.17
CA LEU A 209 -7.82 -10.70 -19.21
C LEU A 209 -8.10 -12.19 -19.14
N GLN A 210 -8.75 -12.65 -18.07
CA GLN A 210 -9.23 -14.03 -17.98
C GLN A 210 -10.37 -14.29 -18.98
N LEU A 211 -10.17 -15.29 -19.84
CA LEU A 211 -11.11 -15.73 -20.86
C LEU A 211 -11.96 -16.92 -20.41
N LEU A 212 -11.31 -17.94 -19.86
CA LEU A 212 -11.92 -19.18 -19.41
C LEU A 212 -11.30 -19.63 -18.09
N ALA A 213 -12.05 -20.37 -17.30
CA ALA A 213 -11.57 -21.07 -16.11
C ALA A 213 -12.14 -22.48 -16.08
N HIS A 214 -11.29 -23.47 -15.83
CA HIS A 214 -11.68 -24.88 -15.73
C HIS A 214 -11.02 -25.50 -14.50
N GLY A 215 -11.82 -25.97 -13.53
CA GLY A 215 -11.34 -26.61 -12.29
C GLY A 215 -11.91 -26.01 -11.01
N SER A 216 -11.20 -26.20 -9.90
CA SER A 216 -11.65 -25.81 -8.56
C SER A 216 -11.71 -24.28 -8.36
N ALA A 217 -12.84 -23.78 -7.86
CA ALA A 217 -12.99 -22.37 -7.49
C ALA A 217 -12.09 -21.94 -6.31
N SER A 218 -11.75 -22.88 -5.42
CA SER A 218 -10.94 -22.61 -4.23
C SER A 218 -9.43 -22.67 -4.47
N ALA A 219 -8.99 -22.95 -5.69
CA ALA A 219 -7.58 -22.96 -6.07
C ALA A 219 -7.05 -21.52 -6.25
N GLN A 220 -5.79 -21.30 -5.89
CA GLN A 220 -5.12 -19.99 -5.95
C GLN A 220 -4.23 -19.91 -7.20
N SER A 221 -4.47 -18.91 -8.04
CA SER A 221 -3.78 -18.71 -9.31
C SER A 221 -2.32 -18.31 -9.12
N GLU A 222 -1.43 -18.90 -9.90
CA GLU A 222 -0.04 -18.50 -9.98
C GLU A 222 0.09 -17.16 -10.73
N ALA A 223 1.15 -16.41 -10.41
CA ALA A 223 1.36 -15.07 -10.97
C ALA A 223 1.71 -15.06 -12.47
N THR A 224 2.22 -16.18 -13.00
CA THR A 224 2.70 -16.28 -14.38
C THR A 224 2.03 -17.42 -15.13
N GLY A 225 1.47 -17.12 -16.30
CA GLY A 225 0.93 -18.12 -17.23
C GLY A 225 1.98 -18.67 -18.19
N LYS A 226 1.74 -19.88 -18.70
CA LYS A 226 2.53 -20.47 -19.78
C LYS A 226 2.00 -19.96 -21.12
N PRO A 227 2.82 -19.32 -21.97
CA PRO A 227 2.36 -18.76 -23.24
C PRO A 227 1.92 -19.85 -24.22
N VAL A 228 0.88 -19.58 -24.99
CA VAL A 228 0.38 -20.41 -26.08
C VAL A 228 1.01 -19.92 -27.38
N ALA A 229 1.91 -20.72 -27.94
CA ALA A 229 2.68 -20.36 -29.12
C ALA A 229 1.79 -19.93 -30.30
N GLY A 230 2.15 -18.82 -30.95
CA GLY A 230 1.41 -18.26 -32.08
C GLY A 230 0.19 -17.40 -31.71
N SER A 231 0.04 -17.03 -30.43
CA SER A 231 -1.03 -16.17 -29.92
C SER A 231 -0.63 -15.28 -28.74
N ASN A 232 -1.50 -14.32 -28.42
CA ASN A 232 -1.44 -13.49 -27.20
C ASN A 232 -2.10 -14.21 -25.99
N LEU A 233 -2.22 -15.53 -26.03
CA LEU A 233 -2.89 -16.31 -24.99
C LEU A 233 -1.86 -16.95 -24.06
N SER A 234 -2.23 -17.10 -22.80
CA SER A 234 -1.46 -17.85 -21.81
C SER A 234 -2.38 -18.74 -20.98
N VAL A 235 -1.85 -19.87 -20.51
CA VAL A 235 -2.55 -20.76 -19.58
C VAL A 235 -1.94 -20.61 -18.20
N VAL A 236 -2.71 -20.11 -17.24
CA VAL A 236 -2.31 -19.97 -15.83
C VAL A 236 -2.76 -21.19 -15.04
N ALA A 237 -1.86 -21.73 -14.21
CA ALA A 237 -2.18 -22.77 -13.25
C ALA A 237 -2.63 -22.15 -11.93
N ALA A 238 -3.66 -22.71 -11.32
CA ALA A 238 -4.11 -22.37 -9.97
C ALA A 238 -4.01 -23.61 -9.08
N LEU A 239 -3.23 -23.48 -8.01
CA LEU A 239 -2.86 -24.58 -7.14
C LEU A 239 -3.91 -24.81 -6.05
N PRO A 240 -4.17 -26.07 -5.66
CA PRO A 240 -5.07 -26.37 -4.55
C PRO A 240 -4.48 -25.84 -3.24
N ALA A 241 -5.29 -25.11 -2.46
CA ALA A 241 -4.88 -24.64 -1.13
C ALA A 241 -5.17 -25.72 -0.08
N ALA A 242 -4.14 -26.36 0.47
CA ALA A 242 -4.25 -27.22 1.64
C ALA A 242 -3.88 -26.44 2.91
N TYR A 243 -4.70 -26.54 3.97
CA TYR A 243 -4.39 -25.93 5.26
C TYR A 243 -3.32 -26.77 5.98
N ILE A 244 -2.04 -26.40 5.75
CA ILE A 244 -0.87 -27.07 6.31
C ILE A 244 -0.24 -26.17 7.37
N VAL A 245 -0.20 -26.68 8.60
CA VAL A 245 0.33 -25.99 9.79
C VAL A 245 1.78 -26.40 10.09
N LEU A 246 2.20 -27.59 9.63
CA LEU A 246 3.58 -28.06 9.77
C LEU A 246 4.49 -27.47 8.69
N PRO A 247 5.82 -27.38 8.93
CA PRO A 247 6.76 -27.06 7.86
C PRO A 247 6.55 -27.99 6.66
N LYS A 248 6.56 -27.44 5.43
CA LYS A 248 6.38 -28.19 4.16
C LYS A 248 7.57 -29.11 3.83
N SER A 249 8.01 -29.91 4.79
CA SER A 249 9.08 -30.90 4.69
C SER A 249 8.51 -32.24 5.12
N TRP A 250 8.23 -33.09 4.13
CA TRP A 250 7.68 -34.43 4.37
C TRP A 250 8.53 -35.27 5.34
N PRO A 251 9.89 -35.30 5.26
CA PRO A 251 10.72 -36.04 6.21
C PRO A 251 10.60 -35.53 7.65
N LEU A 252 10.53 -34.21 7.83
CA LEU A 252 10.43 -33.59 9.14
C LEU A 252 9.05 -33.83 9.77
N ALA A 253 7.98 -33.69 8.99
CA ALA A 253 6.61 -33.95 9.43
C ALA A 253 6.42 -35.43 9.81
N ALA A 254 6.98 -36.35 9.01
CA ALA A 254 6.98 -37.78 9.30
C ALA A 254 7.74 -38.10 10.60
N LEU A 255 8.89 -37.45 10.84
CA LEU A 255 9.65 -37.60 12.08
C LEU A 255 8.85 -37.12 13.30
N LEU A 256 8.19 -35.96 13.21
CA LEU A 256 7.35 -35.42 14.29
C LEU A 256 6.16 -36.35 14.60
N ALA A 257 5.53 -36.91 13.56
CA ALA A 257 4.47 -37.90 13.72
C ALA A 257 4.97 -39.16 14.47
N LEU A 258 6.13 -39.69 14.09
CA LEU A 258 6.74 -40.85 14.73
C LEU A 258 7.14 -40.57 16.19
N LEU A 259 7.68 -39.39 16.47
CA LEU A 259 8.07 -38.98 17.83
C LEU A 259 6.84 -38.79 18.73
N GLY A 260 5.77 -38.16 18.23
CA GLY A 260 4.52 -37.97 18.98
C GLY A 260 3.82 -39.30 19.29
N LEU A 261 3.64 -40.15 18.27
CA LEU A 261 3.02 -41.47 18.43
C LEU A 261 3.87 -42.39 19.31
N GLY A 262 5.17 -42.50 19.01
CA GLY A 262 6.10 -43.36 19.75
C GLY A 262 6.30 -42.91 21.20
N GLY A 263 6.50 -41.61 21.42
CA GLY A 263 6.65 -41.03 22.76
C GLY A 263 5.37 -41.14 23.58
N GLY A 264 4.20 -40.90 22.96
CA GLY A 264 2.90 -41.03 23.61
C GLY A 264 2.59 -42.48 24.03
N ILE A 265 2.79 -43.45 23.13
CA ILE A 265 2.65 -44.88 23.44
C ILE A 265 3.62 -45.31 24.54
N TYR A 266 4.87 -44.83 24.49
CA TYR A 266 5.89 -45.14 25.51
C TYR A 266 5.51 -44.61 26.89
N LEU A 267 5.00 -43.38 27.00
CA LEU A 267 4.53 -42.82 28.29
C LEU A 267 3.29 -43.54 28.84
N LEU A 268 2.36 -43.93 27.96
CA LEU A 268 1.19 -44.72 28.36
C LEU A 268 1.57 -46.14 28.79
N TRP A 269 2.61 -46.71 28.19
CA TRP A 269 3.16 -48.02 28.58
C TRP A 269 3.92 -47.96 29.91
N LEU A 270 4.72 -46.92 30.16
CA LEU A 270 5.42 -46.69 31.43
C LEU A 270 4.45 -46.61 32.62
N ARG A 271 3.28 -46.00 32.42
CA ARG A 271 2.20 -45.94 33.43
C ARG A 271 1.78 -47.33 33.92
N GLY A 272 1.74 -48.32 33.02
CA GLY A 272 1.35 -49.70 33.36
C GLY A 272 2.39 -50.47 34.18
N ARG A 273 3.60 -49.90 34.39
CA ARG A 273 4.73 -50.59 35.02
C ARG A 273 5.20 -50.03 36.35
N VAL A 274 4.56 -48.99 36.91
CA VAL A 274 4.97 -48.42 38.21
C VAL A 274 4.25 -49.15 39.36
N PRO A 275 4.93 -50.00 40.17
CA PRO A 275 4.32 -50.65 41.33
C PRO A 275 4.31 -49.70 42.54
N GLY A 276 3.22 -49.71 43.31
CA GLY A 276 3.13 -48.94 44.55
C GLY A 276 4.14 -49.42 45.59
N LEU A 277 5.01 -48.51 46.05
CA LEU A 277 6.00 -48.80 47.09
C LEU A 277 5.48 -48.40 48.47
N ASN A 278 5.35 -49.43 49.32
CA ASN A 278 5.08 -49.38 50.76
C ASN A 278 6.23 -48.70 51.51
N LEU A 279 5.88 -47.86 52.50
CA LEU A 279 6.80 -47.24 53.45
C LEU A 279 7.30 -48.29 54.47
N GLY A 280 8.58 -48.68 54.36
CA GLY A 280 9.28 -49.54 55.31
C GLY A 280 10.53 -48.85 55.86
N LYS A 281 10.61 -48.80 57.20
CA LYS A 281 11.68 -48.21 58.03
C LYS A 281 13.08 -48.73 57.68
N HIS A 282 14.08 -47.86 57.58
CA HIS A 282 15.31 -47.98 58.38
C HIS A 282 16.15 -46.69 58.42
N LYS A 283 16.77 -46.49 59.58
CA LYS A 283 17.44 -45.30 60.12
C LYS A 283 18.96 -45.32 59.84
N THR A 284 19.46 -44.18 59.34
CA THR A 284 20.68 -43.42 59.74
C THR A 284 21.99 -44.11 60.13
N SER A 285 23.09 -43.67 59.50
CA SER A 285 24.39 -43.24 60.10
C SER A 285 25.33 -42.76 58.94
N TYR A 286 26.18 -41.73 58.96
CA TYR A 286 26.65 -40.72 59.92
C TYR A 286 27.16 -39.44 59.17
N GLU A 287 27.00 -38.29 59.85
CA GLU A 287 27.83 -37.05 59.95
C GLU A 287 28.26 -36.29 58.67
N GLU A 288 27.71 -35.09 58.37
CA GLU A 288 27.91 -33.72 58.97
C GLU A 288 29.29 -33.08 58.66
N PRO A 289 29.44 -31.73 58.58
CA PRO A 289 28.47 -30.62 58.68
C PRO A 289 28.51 -29.66 57.46
N ILE A 290 27.44 -28.91 57.15
CA ILE A 290 27.21 -27.46 57.43
C ILE A 290 28.50 -26.60 57.45
N LEU A 291 28.62 -25.40 56.89
CA LEU A 291 27.71 -24.25 56.83
C LEU A 291 28.38 -23.20 55.93
N SER A 292 27.56 -22.31 55.37
CA SER A 292 27.84 -20.91 55.04
C SER A 292 29.26 -20.44 54.69
N ASP A 293 29.24 -19.57 53.68
CA ASP A 293 30.26 -18.60 53.32
C ASP A 293 31.36 -19.10 52.39
N LEU A 294 31.78 -18.14 51.56
CA LEU A 294 32.95 -18.12 50.70
C LEU A 294 32.62 -18.52 49.24
N ILE A 295 32.39 -17.53 48.37
CA ILE A 295 33.39 -16.67 47.73
C ILE A 295 34.11 -17.42 46.59
N ASP A 296 34.10 -16.76 45.44
CA ASP A 296 34.98 -16.89 44.27
C ASP A 296 35.15 -18.27 43.63
N ASN A 297 34.67 -18.38 42.39
CA ASN A 297 35.53 -18.46 41.21
C ASN A 297 34.68 -18.83 39.98
N THR A 298 34.25 -17.79 39.26
CA THR A 298 33.87 -17.92 37.85
C THR A 298 35.14 -18.19 37.03
N PRO A 299 35.22 -19.21 36.17
CA PRO A 299 36.30 -19.30 35.20
C PRO A 299 36.10 -18.17 34.17
N GLU A 300 37.10 -17.30 34.08
CA GLU A 300 37.20 -16.22 33.10
C GLU A 300 37.13 -16.80 31.67
N PRO A 301 36.24 -16.33 30.77
CA PRO A 301 36.36 -16.64 29.35
C PRO A 301 37.61 -15.97 28.78
N ALA A 302 38.38 -16.75 28.01
CA ALA A 302 39.67 -16.36 27.46
C ALA A 302 39.64 -15.03 26.67
N LYS A 303 40.66 -14.20 26.92
CA LYS A 303 41.01 -13.00 26.16
C LYS A 303 41.08 -13.30 24.64
N PRO A 304 40.40 -12.54 23.78
CA PRO A 304 40.69 -12.55 22.35
C PRO A 304 42.06 -11.91 22.11
N GLU A 305 42.96 -12.66 21.47
CA GLU A 305 44.20 -12.11 20.92
C GLU A 305 43.88 -11.08 19.84
N ALA A 306 44.51 -9.90 19.96
CA ALA A 306 44.41 -8.83 19.00
C ALA A 306 45.07 -9.22 17.67
N ARG A 307 44.29 -9.29 16.59
CA ARG A 307 44.82 -9.22 15.23
C ARG A 307 45.29 -7.79 14.94
N PRO A 308 46.45 -7.59 14.28
CA PRO A 308 46.90 -6.26 13.90
C PRO A 308 45.92 -5.63 12.90
N ALA A 309 45.45 -4.43 13.22
CA ALA A 309 44.60 -3.63 12.36
C ALA A 309 45.34 -3.26 11.08
N LYS A 310 44.70 -3.51 9.93
CA LYS A 310 45.07 -2.92 8.64
C LYS A 310 44.88 -1.39 8.74
N PRO A 311 45.77 -0.55 8.19
CA PRO A 311 45.61 0.90 8.28
C PRO A 311 44.28 1.34 7.68
N ALA A 312 43.46 2.01 8.49
CA ALA A 312 42.26 2.69 8.02
C ALA A 312 42.67 3.78 7.03
N ALA A 313 41.95 3.87 5.92
CA ALA A 313 42.00 5.03 5.05
C ALA A 313 41.67 6.29 5.90
N PRO A 314 42.30 7.45 5.63
CA PRO A 314 42.06 8.65 6.41
C PRO A 314 40.57 9.00 6.41
N ALA A 315 40.04 9.27 7.60
CA ALA A 315 38.66 9.72 7.77
C ALA A 315 38.45 11.01 6.96
N PRO A 316 37.37 11.13 6.16
CA PRO A 316 37.00 12.41 5.61
C PRO A 316 36.78 13.40 6.76
N GLY A 317 37.16 14.67 6.55
CA GLY A 317 37.00 15.73 7.55
C GLY A 317 35.56 15.86 8.05
N PRO A 318 35.34 16.58 9.17
CA PRO A 318 34.01 16.65 9.80
C PRO A 318 32.99 17.20 8.80
N VAL A 319 32.08 16.33 8.35
CA VAL A 319 30.93 16.73 7.55
C VAL A 319 30.04 17.55 8.47
N THR A 320 29.99 18.85 8.21
CA THR A 320 29.14 19.77 8.97
C THR A 320 27.72 19.64 8.42
N VAL A 321 26.84 18.95 9.15
CA VAL A 321 25.42 18.85 8.80
C VAL A 321 24.69 20.07 9.34
N ASP A 322 23.89 20.72 8.50
CA ASP A 322 23.06 21.86 8.89
C ASP A 322 21.97 21.40 9.87
N PRO A 323 21.94 21.86 11.13
CA PRO A 323 20.92 21.44 12.10
C PRO A 323 19.50 21.84 11.68
N THR A 324 19.35 22.87 10.84
CA THR A 324 18.04 23.39 10.45
C THR A 324 17.24 22.44 9.57
N ILE A 325 17.86 21.42 8.96
CA ILE A 325 17.13 20.41 8.18
C ILE A 325 16.39 19.41 9.07
N PHE A 326 16.75 19.29 10.36
CA PHE A 326 16.09 18.42 11.33
C PHE A 326 14.90 19.17 11.94
N ARG A 327 13.71 18.99 11.36
CA ARG A 327 12.48 19.71 11.74
C ARG A 327 11.72 18.95 12.83
N ALA A 328 10.51 19.41 13.15
CA ALA A 328 9.69 18.81 14.19
C ALA A 328 9.15 17.41 13.84
N TYR A 329 8.91 17.10 12.56
CA TYR A 329 8.24 15.84 12.17
C TYR A 329 9.03 14.99 11.18
N ASP A 330 10.01 15.60 10.51
CA ASP A 330 10.78 15.01 9.43
C ASP A 330 12.15 15.70 9.30
N VAL A 331 12.94 15.20 8.35
CA VAL A 331 14.16 15.88 7.88
C VAL A 331 13.88 16.47 6.51
N ARG A 332 14.13 17.77 6.29
CA ARG A 332 13.79 18.50 5.06
C ARG A 332 14.87 19.51 4.68
N GLY A 333 15.31 19.51 3.43
CA GLY A 333 16.28 20.48 2.94
C GLY A 333 16.25 20.67 1.43
N ILE A 334 17.08 21.62 0.97
CA ILE A 334 17.25 21.92 -0.46
C ILE A 334 18.41 21.07 -0.98
N VAL A 335 18.14 20.32 -2.04
CA VAL A 335 19.11 19.41 -2.65
C VAL A 335 20.31 20.17 -3.21
N GLY A 336 21.51 19.67 -2.93
CA GLY A 336 22.77 20.30 -3.34
C GLY A 336 23.17 21.52 -2.50
N LYS A 337 22.32 21.95 -1.55
CA LYS A 337 22.63 22.99 -0.56
C LYS A 337 22.68 22.37 0.84
N SER A 338 21.56 22.36 1.56
CA SER A 338 21.47 21.84 2.91
C SER A 338 21.26 20.32 2.95
N LEU A 339 20.80 19.72 1.86
CA LEU A 339 20.62 18.28 1.73
C LEU A 339 21.50 17.70 0.61
N THR A 340 22.42 16.81 0.96
CA THR A 340 23.37 16.17 0.03
C THR A 340 23.36 14.65 0.18
N VAL A 341 23.98 13.96 -0.78
CA VAL A 341 24.22 12.50 -0.74
C VAL A 341 24.94 12.08 0.55
N ASP A 342 25.95 12.84 0.98
CA ASP A 342 26.69 12.54 2.21
C ASP A 342 25.82 12.72 3.46
N VAL A 343 24.97 13.76 3.50
CA VAL A 343 24.00 13.96 4.58
C VAL A 343 23.00 12.81 4.64
N ALA A 344 22.48 12.35 3.50
CA ALA A 344 21.58 11.21 3.43
C ALA A 344 22.24 9.91 3.94
N ARG A 345 23.50 9.66 3.58
CA ARG A 345 24.27 8.52 4.09
C ARG A 345 24.48 8.59 5.61
N LEU A 346 24.87 9.75 6.14
CA LEU A 346 25.03 9.95 7.59
C LEU A 346 23.71 9.77 8.35
N LEU A 347 22.61 10.27 7.78
CA LEU A 347 21.27 10.05 8.33
C LEU A 347 20.92 8.57 8.36
N GLY A 348 21.23 7.82 7.30
CA GLY A 348 21.04 6.37 7.25
C GLY A 348 21.81 5.63 8.35
N GLN A 349 23.08 6.00 8.58
CA GLN A 349 23.88 5.45 9.69
C GLN A 349 23.28 5.77 11.06
N SER A 350 22.79 7.01 11.24
CA SER A 350 22.18 7.44 12.50
C SER A 350 20.88 6.69 12.80
N ILE A 351 20.01 6.54 11.81
CA ILE A 351 18.79 5.72 11.93
C ILE A 351 19.15 4.26 12.23
N GLY A 352 20.13 3.71 11.52
CA GLY A 352 20.58 2.34 11.74
C GLY A 352 21.16 2.11 13.14
N THR A 353 21.85 3.11 13.69
CA THR A 353 22.33 3.09 15.08
C THR A 353 21.18 2.99 16.07
N VAL A 354 20.15 3.83 15.92
CA VAL A 354 18.94 3.78 16.76
C VAL A 354 18.22 2.43 16.64
N MET A 355 18.15 1.88 15.43
CA MET A 355 17.56 0.55 15.21
C MET A 355 18.33 -0.56 15.93
N ARG A 356 19.66 -0.55 15.85
CA ARG A 356 20.53 -1.52 16.51
C ARG A 356 20.35 -1.50 18.03
N GLU A 357 20.27 -0.32 18.62
CA GLU A 357 20.00 -0.14 20.07
C GLU A 357 18.63 -0.73 20.47
N LYS A 358 17.63 -0.63 19.59
CA LYS A 358 16.30 -1.22 19.78
C LYS A 358 16.21 -2.70 19.38
N GLY A 359 17.31 -3.33 18.94
CA GLY A 359 17.33 -4.72 18.48
C GLY A 359 16.62 -4.97 17.15
N LEU A 360 16.31 -3.91 16.40
CA LEU A 360 15.68 -3.98 15.08
C LEU A 360 16.76 -4.22 14.00
N ARG A 361 16.42 -5.01 12.98
CA ARG A 361 17.40 -5.48 11.99
C ARG A 361 17.07 -5.13 10.54
N GLU A 362 15.83 -4.75 10.26
CA GLU A 362 15.34 -4.59 8.90
C GLU A 362 14.47 -3.35 8.76
N ILE A 363 14.60 -2.64 7.64
CA ILE A 363 13.87 -1.40 7.35
C ILE A 363 13.44 -1.34 5.88
N VAL A 364 12.26 -0.77 5.64
CA VAL A 364 11.78 -0.45 4.29
C VAL A 364 12.27 0.93 3.87
N VAL A 365 12.71 1.09 2.63
CA VAL A 365 13.02 2.38 2.03
C VAL A 365 12.23 2.51 0.73
N GLY A 366 11.52 3.62 0.57
CA GLY A 366 10.88 4.01 -0.69
C GLY A 366 11.06 5.49 -0.95
N ARG A 367 10.74 5.94 -2.16
CA ARG A 367 10.94 7.33 -2.57
C ARG A 367 9.78 7.86 -3.42
N ASP A 368 9.59 9.17 -3.41
CA ASP A 368 8.68 9.85 -4.34
C ASP A 368 9.27 9.99 -5.77
N GLY A 369 8.54 10.71 -6.62
CA GLY A 369 8.87 10.95 -8.03
C GLY A 369 9.93 12.03 -8.31
N ARG A 370 10.57 12.61 -7.27
CA ARG A 370 11.53 13.70 -7.47
C ARG A 370 12.82 13.23 -8.14
N LEU A 371 13.42 14.12 -8.92
CA LEU A 371 14.65 13.86 -9.69
C LEU A 371 15.82 13.43 -8.80
N SER A 372 15.92 13.97 -7.59
CA SER A 372 16.96 13.66 -6.59
C SER A 372 16.72 12.35 -5.82
N GLY A 373 15.53 11.77 -5.95
CA GLY A 373 15.10 10.61 -5.18
C GLY A 373 16.02 9.39 -5.31
N PRO A 374 16.42 8.95 -6.53
CA PRO A 374 17.29 7.79 -6.70
C PRO A 374 18.64 7.91 -5.96
N GLU A 375 19.30 9.06 -6.04
CA GLU A 375 20.60 9.27 -5.40
C GLU A 375 20.49 9.35 -3.87
N LEU A 376 19.49 10.08 -3.36
CA LEU A 376 19.31 10.23 -1.91
C LEU A 376 18.85 8.93 -1.23
N ALA A 377 17.95 8.16 -1.86
CA ALA A 377 17.51 6.87 -1.35
C ALA A 377 18.63 5.81 -1.39
N GLY A 378 19.45 5.81 -2.44
CA GLY A 378 20.64 4.95 -2.51
C GLY A 378 21.63 5.26 -1.40
N ALA A 379 21.94 6.54 -1.18
CA ALA A 379 22.87 6.97 -0.13
C ALA A 379 22.37 6.66 1.28
N LEU A 380 21.08 6.90 1.54
CA LEU A 380 20.42 6.50 2.79
C LEU A 380 20.55 4.99 3.03
N SER A 381 20.28 4.18 2.00
CA SER A 381 20.35 2.72 2.06
C SER A 381 21.77 2.23 2.34
N ASP A 382 22.79 2.85 1.73
CA ASP A 382 24.19 2.56 2.05
C ASP A 382 24.48 2.83 3.53
N GLY A 383 24.04 3.99 4.05
CA GLY A 383 24.22 4.35 5.45
C GLY A 383 23.58 3.36 6.43
N LEU A 384 22.35 2.93 6.14
CA LEU A 384 21.63 1.91 6.94
C LEU A 384 22.39 0.58 6.96
N ARG A 385 22.90 0.15 5.81
CA ARG A 385 23.65 -1.11 5.66
C ARG A 385 25.01 -1.08 6.33
N GLU A 386 25.67 0.07 6.32
CA GLU A 386 26.92 0.32 7.07
C GLU A 386 26.72 0.24 8.59
N ALA A 387 25.52 0.58 9.09
CA ALA A 387 25.13 0.34 10.48
C ALA A 387 24.67 -1.12 10.75
N GLY A 388 24.64 -1.96 9.71
CA GLY A 388 24.27 -3.38 9.81
C GLY A 388 22.77 -3.65 9.80
N ILE A 389 21.97 -2.76 9.21
CA ILE A 389 20.53 -2.93 8.99
C ILE A 389 20.28 -3.45 7.57
N ASP A 390 19.45 -4.48 7.45
CA ASP A 390 18.96 -5.01 6.18
C ASP A 390 17.92 -4.04 5.58
N VAL A 391 18.06 -3.73 4.29
CA VAL A 391 17.19 -2.78 3.59
C VAL A 391 16.28 -3.49 2.59
N ILE A 392 14.98 -3.22 2.67
CA ILE A 392 13.99 -3.55 1.65
C ILE A 392 13.70 -2.27 0.86
N ASP A 393 14.23 -2.16 -0.35
CA ASP A 393 13.94 -1.07 -1.25
C ASP A 393 12.65 -1.38 -2.04
N VAL A 394 11.62 -0.55 -1.86
CA VAL A 394 10.34 -0.67 -2.56
C VAL A 394 10.21 0.27 -3.77
N GLY A 395 11.31 0.97 -4.12
CA GLY A 395 11.37 1.81 -5.30
C GLY A 395 10.60 3.12 -5.18
N ALA A 396 10.08 3.58 -6.31
CA ALA A 396 9.32 4.82 -6.41
C ALA A 396 7.84 4.56 -6.09
N VAL A 397 7.40 4.95 -4.89
CA VAL A 397 6.04 4.70 -4.39
C VAL A 397 5.55 5.86 -3.52
N PRO A 398 4.23 6.06 -3.40
CA PRO A 398 3.66 6.98 -2.42
C PRO A 398 4.14 6.69 -0.98
N THR A 399 4.26 7.73 -0.17
CA THR A 399 4.58 7.62 1.26
C THR A 399 3.72 6.59 2.01
N PRO A 400 2.37 6.54 1.83
CA PRO A 400 1.57 5.51 2.49
C PRO A 400 1.91 4.08 2.05
N VAL A 401 2.43 3.86 0.85
CA VAL A 401 2.87 2.53 0.39
C VAL A 401 4.14 2.09 1.13
N VAL A 402 5.03 3.02 1.51
CA VAL A 402 6.17 2.73 2.40
C VAL A 402 5.68 2.29 3.78
N TYR A 403 4.68 2.99 4.33
CA TYR A 403 4.09 2.63 5.62
C TYR A 403 3.37 1.27 5.58
N TYR A 404 2.62 1.03 4.51
CA TYR A 404 2.00 -0.27 4.24
C TYR A 404 3.05 -1.38 4.16
N ALA A 405 4.13 -1.18 3.41
CA ALA A 405 5.21 -2.15 3.28
C ALA A 405 5.90 -2.45 4.63
N ALA A 406 6.15 -1.43 5.45
CA ALA A 406 6.71 -1.61 6.79
C ALA A 406 5.80 -2.45 7.70
N TYR A 407 4.47 -2.33 7.54
CA TYR A 407 3.50 -3.20 8.19
C TYR A 407 3.47 -4.61 7.57
N ARG A 408 3.34 -4.71 6.24
CA ARG A 408 3.20 -5.94 5.44
C ARG A 408 4.37 -6.90 5.59
N PHE A 409 5.59 -6.37 5.72
CA PHE A 409 6.82 -7.14 5.94
C PHE A 409 7.16 -7.28 7.44
N ASN A 410 6.32 -6.75 8.34
CA ASN A 410 6.48 -6.82 9.79
C ASN A 410 7.84 -6.29 10.27
N THR A 411 8.38 -5.28 9.58
CA THR A 411 9.63 -4.61 9.98
C THR A 411 9.36 -3.56 11.06
N GLY A 412 8.15 -3.00 11.06
CA GLY A 412 7.78 -1.84 11.87
C GLY A 412 8.62 -0.59 11.57
N SER A 413 9.48 -0.62 10.56
CA SER A 413 10.44 0.45 10.30
C SER A 413 10.45 0.77 8.81
N GLY A 414 10.40 2.06 8.49
CA GLY A 414 10.34 2.55 7.13
C GLY A 414 10.85 3.99 6.99
N VAL A 415 11.47 4.30 5.86
CA VAL A 415 11.81 5.68 5.48
C VAL A 415 11.25 5.98 4.09
N ALA A 416 10.39 7.00 4.02
CA ALA A 416 9.99 7.60 2.75
C ALA A 416 10.92 8.76 2.43
N VAL A 417 11.65 8.67 1.33
CA VAL A 417 12.50 9.75 0.77
C VAL A 417 11.62 10.62 -0.11
N THR A 418 11.24 11.77 0.39
CA THR A 418 10.25 12.61 -0.27
C THR A 418 10.43 14.06 0.09
N GLY A 419 10.08 14.98 -0.82
CA GLY A 419 9.90 16.41 -0.58
C GLY A 419 8.45 16.81 -0.25
N SER A 420 7.51 15.85 -0.13
CA SER A 420 6.07 16.07 -0.02
C SER A 420 5.56 17.06 -1.09
N HIS A 421 4.85 18.10 -0.69
CA HIS A 421 4.29 19.15 -1.55
C HIS A 421 5.25 20.32 -1.86
N ASN A 422 6.50 20.30 -1.37
CA ASN A 422 7.45 21.41 -1.59
C ASN A 422 7.89 21.54 -3.07
N PRO A 423 8.50 22.68 -3.47
CA PRO A 423 9.04 22.85 -4.83
C PRO A 423 10.06 21.75 -5.23
N PRO A 424 10.34 21.54 -6.54
CA PRO A 424 11.17 20.43 -7.04
C PRO A 424 12.57 20.29 -6.42
N ASP A 425 13.19 21.40 -6.00
CA ASP A 425 14.54 21.44 -5.43
C ASP A 425 14.60 20.99 -3.95
N TYR A 426 13.45 20.78 -3.31
CA TYR A 426 13.36 20.21 -1.96
C TYR A 426 13.32 18.68 -1.99
N ASN A 427 13.89 18.06 -0.96
CA ASN A 427 13.66 16.65 -0.63
C ASN A 427 13.80 16.45 0.90
N GLY A 428 13.60 15.23 1.39
CA GLY A 428 13.55 14.95 2.81
C GLY A 428 13.26 13.49 3.15
N PHE A 429 13.03 13.23 4.43
CA PHE A 429 12.87 11.89 4.99
C PHE A 429 11.77 11.88 6.06
N LYS A 430 10.72 11.08 5.83
CA LYS A 430 9.71 10.73 6.84
C LYS A 430 10.09 9.37 7.43
N ILE A 431 10.30 9.30 8.74
CA ILE A 431 11.00 8.18 9.39
C ILE A 431 10.11 7.47 10.41
N VAL A 432 10.00 6.15 10.28
CA VAL A 432 9.35 5.25 11.24
C VAL A 432 10.37 4.21 11.72
N VAL A 433 10.49 4.02 13.03
CA VAL A 433 11.38 3.02 13.63
C VAL A 433 10.62 2.24 14.70
N GLY A 434 10.51 0.91 14.54
CA GLY A 434 9.86 0.05 15.54
C GLY A 434 8.39 0.39 15.82
N GLY A 435 7.66 0.85 14.80
CA GLY A 435 6.27 1.27 14.86
C GLY A 435 6.08 2.72 15.28
N GLU A 436 7.16 3.44 15.60
CA GLU A 436 7.14 4.84 16.04
C GLU A 436 7.54 5.79 14.91
N THR A 437 6.62 6.67 14.50
CA THR A 437 6.97 7.80 13.65
C THR A 437 7.79 8.80 14.46
N LEU A 438 9.03 9.05 14.03
CA LEU A 438 9.94 9.92 14.76
C LEU A 438 9.46 11.38 14.66
N SER A 439 9.57 12.10 15.77
CA SER A 439 9.24 13.53 15.85
C SER A 439 10.01 14.19 16.99
N GLU A 440 10.04 15.52 16.97
CA GLU A 440 10.61 16.42 17.98
C GLU A 440 12.01 15.95 18.44
N GLY A 441 12.15 15.60 19.72
CA GLY A 441 13.41 15.17 20.30
C GLY A 441 14.04 13.96 19.62
N ALA A 442 13.25 13.05 19.05
CA ALA A 442 13.77 11.87 18.35
C ALA A 442 14.47 12.25 17.04
N ILE A 443 13.96 13.24 16.31
CA ILE A 443 14.61 13.75 15.10
C ILE A 443 15.89 14.52 15.47
N GLN A 444 15.84 15.32 16.54
CA GLN A 444 17.04 16.03 17.04
C GLN A 444 18.12 15.06 17.54
N ASP A 445 17.74 13.91 18.09
CA ASP A 445 18.67 12.88 18.51
C ASP A 445 19.47 12.30 17.33
N LEU A 446 18.84 12.15 16.16
CA LEU A 446 19.54 11.72 14.94
C LEU A 446 20.65 12.71 14.56
N TYR A 447 20.35 14.01 14.58
CA TYR A 447 21.35 15.06 14.35
C TYR A 447 22.48 15.01 15.37
N ARG A 448 22.14 14.95 16.67
CA ARG A 448 23.11 14.89 17.77
C ARG A 448 24.10 13.75 17.57
N ARG A 449 23.63 12.56 17.19
CA ARG A 449 24.48 11.39 16.93
C ARG A 449 25.43 11.61 15.77
N ILE A 450 24.96 12.24 14.69
CA ILE A 450 25.81 12.58 13.54
C ILE A 450 26.88 13.59 13.97
N ALA A 451 26.49 14.65 14.68
CA ALA A 451 27.39 15.70 15.14
C ALA A 451 28.45 15.18 16.14
N ALA A 452 28.07 14.23 17.01
CA ALA A 452 28.95 13.60 17.97
C ALA A 452 29.76 12.41 17.40
N ASN A 453 29.53 12.04 16.13
CA ASN A 453 30.07 10.84 15.50
C ASN A 453 29.78 9.54 16.29
N GLU A 454 28.62 9.50 16.95
CA GLU A 454 28.09 8.33 17.68
C GLU A 454 27.28 7.45 16.73
N LEU A 455 27.97 6.91 15.72
CA LEU A 455 27.37 6.14 14.63
C LEU A 455 27.94 4.71 14.62
N GLU A 456 27.06 3.73 14.48
CA GLU A 456 27.44 2.35 14.18
C GLU A 456 28.10 2.28 12.80
N ARG A 457 29.23 1.57 12.71
CA ARG A 457 30.06 1.47 11.50
C ARG A 457 30.53 0.04 11.29
N GLY A 458 30.78 -0.30 10.02
CA GLY A 458 31.39 -1.59 9.64
C GLY A 458 30.41 -2.78 9.67
N GLY A 459 29.12 -2.51 9.80
CA GLY A 459 28.05 -3.47 9.55
C GLY A 459 27.97 -3.86 8.07
N LYS A 460 27.27 -4.97 7.80
CA LYS A 460 27.07 -5.50 6.44
C LYS A 460 25.62 -5.89 6.24
N GLY A 461 24.73 -4.91 6.28
CA GLY A 461 23.32 -5.09 5.95
C GLY A 461 23.13 -5.49 4.48
N SER A 462 22.18 -6.37 4.24
CA SER A 462 21.74 -6.78 2.91
C SER A 462 20.83 -5.72 2.27
N LEU A 463 20.66 -5.81 0.95
CA LEU A 463 19.71 -5.00 0.18
C LEU A 463 18.88 -5.95 -0.68
N ARG A 464 17.55 -5.79 -0.65
CA ARG A 464 16.65 -6.46 -1.59
C ARG A 464 15.64 -5.47 -2.16
N HIS A 465 15.25 -5.68 -3.41
CA HIS A 465 14.23 -4.90 -4.07
C HIS A 465 12.92 -5.68 -4.11
N ILE A 466 11.81 -5.05 -3.73
CA ILE A 466 10.47 -5.68 -3.76
C ILE A 466 9.46 -4.68 -4.31
N ASP A 467 8.72 -5.08 -5.35
CA ASP A 467 7.54 -4.34 -5.77
C ASP A 467 6.35 -4.72 -4.87
N VAL A 468 5.86 -3.75 -4.10
CA VAL A 468 4.76 -3.92 -3.13
C VAL A 468 3.48 -3.23 -3.58
N VAL A 469 3.51 -2.50 -4.71
CA VAL A 469 2.33 -1.79 -5.23
C VAL A 469 1.17 -2.74 -5.50
N PRO A 470 1.36 -3.93 -6.12
CA PRO A 470 0.28 -4.88 -6.32
C PRO A 470 -0.39 -5.32 -5.01
N ASP A 471 0.39 -5.67 -3.97
CA ASP A 471 -0.15 -6.03 -2.64
C ASP A 471 -0.95 -4.88 -2.02
N TYR A 472 -0.53 -3.62 -2.22
CA TYR A 472 -1.22 -2.44 -1.70
C TYR A 472 -2.55 -2.22 -2.42
N VAL A 473 -2.55 -2.28 -3.76
CA VAL A 473 -3.76 -2.13 -4.58
C VAL A 473 -4.77 -3.22 -4.24
N GLU A 474 -4.36 -4.49 -4.24
CA GLU A 474 -5.24 -5.62 -3.90
C GLU A 474 -5.81 -5.51 -2.49
N ARG A 475 -4.99 -5.07 -1.52
CA ARG A 475 -5.45 -4.92 -0.15
C ARG A 475 -6.54 -3.86 -0.02
N ILE A 476 -6.49 -2.77 -0.79
CA ILE A 476 -7.56 -1.77 -0.79
C ILE A 476 -8.79 -2.29 -1.53
N THR A 477 -8.60 -2.79 -2.76
CA THR A 477 -9.72 -3.18 -3.62
C THR A 477 -10.46 -4.42 -3.13
N SER A 478 -9.83 -5.29 -2.33
CA SER A 478 -10.53 -6.43 -1.71
C SER A 478 -11.43 -6.06 -0.53
N ASP A 479 -11.26 -4.88 0.06
CA ASP A 479 -12.00 -4.42 1.25
C ASP A 479 -12.94 -3.24 0.96
N VAL A 480 -12.57 -2.38 0.00
CA VAL A 480 -13.31 -1.17 -0.37
C VAL A 480 -13.93 -1.36 -1.75
N GLN A 481 -15.23 -1.09 -1.88
CA GLN A 481 -15.99 -1.24 -3.13
C GLN A 481 -16.99 -0.08 -3.28
N ALA A 482 -17.02 0.54 -4.46
CA ALA A 482 -18.02 1.55 -4.78
C ALA A 482 -19.36 0.86 -5.10
N GLY A 483 -20.40 1.12 -4.31
CA GLY A 483 -21.73 0.52 -4.48
C GLY A 483 -22.42 0.86 -5.82
N ARG A 484 -21.96 1.91 -6.49
CA ARG A 484 -22.35 2.31 -7.84
C ARG A 484 -21.17 2.95 -8.56
N ARG A 485 -21.18 2.90 -9.90
CA ARG A 485 -20.15 3.54 -10.72
C ARG A 485 -20.21 5.07 -10.55
N MET A 486 -19.11 5.67 -10.14
CA MET A 486 -18.92 7.12 -10.08
C MET A 486 -17.87 7.57 -11.09
N LYS A 487 -18.10 8.71 -11.73
CA LYS A 487 -17.14 9.35 -12.63
C LYS A 487 -16.32 10.37 -11.85
N VAL A 488 -15.00 10.16 -11.75
CA VAL A 488 -14.14 10.94 -10.87
C VAL A 488 -12.94 11.50 -11.64
N VAL A 489 -12.71 12.81 -11.54
CA VAL A 489 -11.45 13.41 -12.00
C VAL A 489 -10.39 13.22 -10.92
N VAL A 490 -9.23 12.69 -11.28
CA VAL A 490 -8.13 12.42 -10.36
C VAL A 490 -6.95 13.28 -10.74
N ASP A 491 -6.63 14.25 -9.90
CA ASP A 491 -5.48 15.13 -10.04
C ASP A 491 -4.31 14.64 -9.17
N CYS A 492 -3.16 14.40 -9.78
CA CYS A 492 -1.94 14.01 -9.06
C CYS A 492 -0.84 15.07 -9.11
N GLY A 493 -1.03 16.20 -9.79
CA GLY A 493 -0.02 17.28 -9.90
C GLY A 493 1.38 16.78 -10.30
N ASN A 494 1.45 15.74 -11.14
CA ASN A 494 2.68 15.02 -11.53
C ASN A 494 3.46 14.33 -10.39
N GLY A 495 2.88 14.25 -9.20
CA GLY A 495 3.43 13.53 -8.05
C GLY A 495 3.39 12.02 -8.20
N ILE A 496 4.04 11.32 -7.27
CA ILE A 496 4.09 9.85 -7.27
C ILE A 496 2.71 9.14 -7.15
N PRO A 497 1.62 9.75 -6.60
CA PRO A 497 0.31 9.11 -6.59
C PRO A 497 -0.22 8.76 -7.98
N GLY A 498 0.23 9.45 -9.04
CA GLY A 498 -0.17 9.15 -10.41
C GLY A 498 0.15 7.71 -10.86
N ALA A 499 1.15 7.07 -10.23
CA ALA A 499 1.50 5.68 -10.50
C ALA A 499 0.56 4.65 -9.86
N VAL A 500 -0.26 5.04 -8.86
CA VAL A 500 -1.01 4.10 -8.00
C VAL A 500 -2.48 4.49 -7.84
N ALA A 501 -2.78 5.76 -7.58
CA ALA A 501 -4.11 6.22 -7.23
C ALA A 501 -5.17 5.93 -8.31
N PRO A 502 -4.94 6.20 -9.62
CA PRO A 502 -5.90 5.82 -10.66
C PRO A 502 -6.23 4.31 -10.64
N GLN A 503 -5.23 3.45 -10.48
CA GLN A 503 -5.41 2.00 -10.44
C GLN A 503 -6.25 1.54 -9.25
N VAL A 504 -6.03 2.13 -8.06
CA VAL A 504 -6.83 1.85 -6.87
C VAL A 504 -8.29 2.27 -7.09
N LEU A 505 -8.51 3.50 -7.58
CA LEU A 505 -9.86 4.04 -7.72
C LEU A 505 -10.66 3.37 -8.86
N GLU A 506 -10.00 2.98 -9.95
CA GLU A 506 -10.60 2.11 -10.97
C GLU A 506 -10.92 0.72 -10.40
N GLY A 507 -10.01 0.15 -9.60
CA GLY A 507 -10.16 -1.17 -9.00
C GLY A 507 -11.32 -1.30 -8.01
N ILE A 508 -11.75 -0.20 -7.38
CA ILE A 508 -12.97 -0.17 -6.54
C ILE A 508 -14.26 0.09 -7.34
N GLY A 509 -14.19 0.25 -8.67
CA GLY A 509 -15.34 0.37 -9.56
C GLY A 509 -15.67 1.78 -10.07
N CYS A 510 -14.75 2.76 -9.93
CA CYS A 510 -14.96 4.11 -10.46
C CYS A 510 -14.51 4.26 -11.92
N GLU A 511 -15.10 5.21 -12.64
CA GLU A 511 -14.59 5.70 -13.93
C GLU A 511 -13.66 6.88 -13.68
N ILE A 512 -12.38 6.75 -14.02
CA ILE A 512 -11.38 7.77 -13.74
C ILE A 512 -11.07 8.60 -14.97
N ILE A 513 -11.02 9.92 -14.77
CA ILE A 513 -10.44 10.88 -15.70
C ILE A 513 -9.13 11.38 -15.10
N PRO A 514 -7.97 10.96 -15.64
CA PRO A 514 -6.69 11.39 -15.11
C PRO A 514 -6.42 12.87 -15.46
N LEU A 515 -5.92 13.61 -14.47
CA LEU A 515 -5.39 14.96 -14.60
C LEU A 515 -3.99 14.96 -13.99
N TYR A 516 -2.97 15.24 -14.81
CA TYR A 516 -1.57 15.29 -14.38
C TYR A 516 -1.09 14.02 -13.63
N CYS A 517 -1.53 12.83 -14.05
CA CYS A 517 -1.15 11.56 -13.43
C CYS A 517 0.19 10.97 -13.93
N ASP A 518 0.80 11.55 -14.97
CA ASP A 518 2.16 11.16 -15.36
C ASP A 518 3.16 11.68 -14.32
N VAL A 519 3.93 10.77 -13.73
CA VAL A 519 4.92 11.11 -12.70
C VAL A 519 6.08 11.88 -13.33
N ASP A 520 6.22 13.15 -12.96
CA ASP A 520 7.28 14.05 -13.41
C ASP A 520 7.73 14.95 -12.25
N GLY A 521 8.92 14.67 -11.71
CA GLY A 521 9.51 15.40 -10.60
C GLY A 521 9.92 16.85 -10.90
N THR A 522 9.71 17.35 -12.12
CA THR A 522 9.81 18.80 -12.44
C THR A 522 8.54 19.56 -12.10
N PHE A 523 7.42 18.88 -11.84
CA PHE A 523 6.09 19.45 -11.59
C PHE A 523 5.71 20.53 -12.62
N PRO A 524 5.56 20.16 -13.92
CA PRO A 524 5.46 21.13 -15.01
C PRO A 524 4.13 21.87 -15.11
N ASN A 525 3.10 21.43 -14.37
CA ASN A 525 1.77 22.04 -14.35
C ASN A 525 1.64 22.95 -13.11
N HIS A 526 0.80 22.60 -12.13
CA HIS A 526 0.78 23.24 -10.81
C HIS A 526 1.60 22.41 -9.80
N HIS A 527 1.94 23.01 -8.67
CA HIS A 527 2.54 22.26 -7.57
C HIS A 527 1.52 21.25 -7.00
N PRO A 528 1.95 20.04 -6.60
CA PRO A 528 1.06 19.05 -6.01
C PRO A 528 0.81 19.34 -4.52
N ASP A 529 0.11 20.45 -4.26
CA ASP A 529 -0.37 20.86 -2.93
C ASP A 529 -1.88 21.15 -2.99
N PRO A 530 -2.74 20.16 -2.69
CA PRO A 530 -4.18 20.32 -2.74
C PRO A 530 -4.74 21.17 -1.59
N SER A 531 -3.91 21.61 -0.64
CA SER A 531 -4.34 22.52 0.43
C SER A 531 -4.42 23.99 -0.02
N ASP A 532 -3.78 24.32 -1.15
CA ASP A 532 -3.87 25.63 -1.79
C ASP A 532 -4.98 25.60 -2.87
N PRO A 533 -6.07 26.39 -2.71
CA PRO A 533 -7.14 26.45 -3.70
C PRO A 533 -6.68 26.79 -5.12
N HIS A 534 -5.57 27.53 -5.29
CA HIS A 534 -5.04 27.86 -6.61
C HIS A 534 -4.65 26.61 -7.41
N ASN A 535 -4.10 25.58 -6.73
CA ASN A 535 -3.71 24.32 -7.35
C ASN A 535 -4.91 23.42 -7.68
N LEU A 536 -6.14 23.80 -7.34
CA LEU A 536 -7.36 23.05 -7.63
C LEU A 536 -8.16 23.65 -8.80
N GLU A 537 -7.69 24.75 -9.40
CA GLU A 537 -8.41 25.44 -10.47
C GLU A 537 -8.63 24.53 -11.70
N ASP A 538 -7.61 23.78 -12.11
CA ASP A 538 -7.69 22.85 -13.23
C ASP A 538 -8.61 21.66 -12.90
N LEU A 539 -8.56 21.13 -11.67
CA LEU A 539 -9.48 20.11 -11.20
C LEU A 539 -10.94 20.60 -11.25
N ILE A 540 -11.21 21.81 -10.77
CA ILE A 540 -12.55 22.42 -10.81
C ILE A 540 -13.06 22.54 -12.26
N LEU A 541 -12.19 22.98 -13.18
CA LEU A 541 -12.52 23.10 -14.60
C LEU A 541 -12.76 21.73 -15.25
N ALA A 542 -11.93 20.74 -14.94
CA ALA A 542 -12.02 19.38 -15.45
C ALA A 542 -13.31 18.70 -14.99
N VAL A 543 -13.67 18.82 -13.71
CA VAL A 543 -14.92 18.25 -13.16
C VAL A 543 -16.14 18.85 -13.86
N LYS A 544 -16.17 20.18 -14.03
CA LYS A 544 -17.27 20.89 -14.72
C LYS A 544 -17.38 20.53 -16.19
N SER A 545 -16.26 20.48 -16.90
CA SER A 545 -16.23 20.26 -18.35
C SER A 545 -16.53 18.82 -18.74
N THR A 546 -16.16 17.85 -17.91
CA THR A 546 -16.36 16.42 -18.17
C THR A 546 -17.67 15.87 -17.61
N GLY A 547 -18.36 16.65 -16.77
CA GLY A 547 -19.56 16.20 -16.06
C GLY A 547 -19.27 15.08 -15.07
N ALA A 548 -18.08 15.09 -14.44
CA ALA A 548 -17.73 14.15 -13.39
C ALA A 548 -18.57 14.39 -12.12
N ASP A 549 -18.80 13.34 -11.35
CA ASP A 549 -19.55 13.40 -10.08
C ASP A 549 -18.73 14.06 -8.97
N LEU A 550 -17.40 13.92 -9.03
CA LEU A 550 -16.46 14.42 -8.03
C LEU A 550 -15.07 14.63 -8.66
N GLY A 551 -14.27 15.51 -8.07
CA GLY A 551 -12.83 15.60 -8.26
C GLY A 551 -12.07 15.27 -6.99
N VAL A 552 -10.97 14.54 -7.10
CA VAL A 552 -10.02 14.31 -6.01
C VAL A 552 -8.63 14.75 -6.44
N ALA A 553 -7.87 15.34 -5.52
CA ALA A 553 -6.49 15.75 -5.72
C ALA A 553 -5.58 15.12 -4.66
N PHE A 554 -4.39 14.71 -5.07
CA PHE A 554 -3.36 14.20 -4.16
C PHE A 554 -2.16 15.15 -4.09
N ASP A 555 -1.49 15.18 -2.94
CA ASP A 555 -0.23 15.90 -2.83
C ASP A 555 0.95 15.09 -3.40
N GLY A 556 2.13 15.69 -3.45
CA GLY A 556 3.29 15.15 -4.19
C GLY A 556 3.72 13.74 -3.79
N ASP A 557 3.45 13.32 -2.55
CA ASP A 557 3.76 12.00 -2.02
C ASP A 557 2.58 11.13 -1.60
N GLY A 558 1.34 11.63 -1.74
CA GLY A 558 0.11 10.83 -1.68
C GLY A 558 -0.47 10.57 -0.29
N ASP A 559 0.01 11.25 0.75
CA ASP A 559 -0.54 11.11 2.10
C ASP A 559 -1.65 12.13 2.42
N ARG A 560 -1.97 13.03 1.48
CA ARG A 560 -3.08 13.98 1.58
C ARG A 560 -4.12 13.82 0.48
N LEU A 561 -5.35 14.20 0.82
CA LEU A 561 -6.50 14.22 -0.09
C LEU A 561 -7.17 15.60 -0.12
N GLY A 562 -7.31 16.17 -1.32
CA GLY A 562 -8.21 17.28 -1.64
C GLY A 562 -9.47 16.79 -2.36
N VAL A 563 -10.59 17.49 -2.19
CA VAL A 563 -11.90 17.08 -2.71
C VAL A 563 -12.61 18.29 -3.34
N VAL A 564 -13.15 18.10 -4.54
CA VAL A 564 -13.91 19.09 -5.30
C VAL A 564 -15.23 18.48 -5.76
N THR A 565 -16.33 19.18 -5.55
CA THR A 565 -17.66 18.73 -6.00
C THR A 565 -17.90 19.01 -7.49
N ARG A 566 -18.97 18.46 -8.07
CA ARG A 566 -19.39 18.72 -9.46
C ARG A 566 -19.58 20.21 -9.74
N THR A 567 -20.05 20.97 -8.76
CA THR A 567 -20.26 22.43 -8.88
C THR A 567 -18.95 23.23 -8.77
N GLY A 568 -17.84 22.57 -8.43
CA GLY A 568 -16.55 23.18 -8.18
C GLY A 568 -16.38 23.72 -6.76
N GLU A 569 -17.20 23.29 -5.80
CA GLU A 569 -16.98 23.62 -4.38
C GLU A 569 -15.81 22.78 -3.86
N ILE A 570 -14.83 23.43 -3.24
CA ILE A 570 -13.76 22.74 -2.51
C ILE A 570 -14.33 22.27 -1.17
N ILE A 571 -14.26 20.96 -0.91
CA ILE A 571 -14.61 20.39 0.39
C ILE A 571 -13.33 20.26 1.21
N PHE A 572 -13.23 21.12 2.21
CA PHE A 572 -12.08 21.10 3.10
C PHE A 572 -12.00 19.84 3.96
N PRO A 573 -10.78 19.41 4.37
CA PRO A 573 -10.57 18.13 5.04
C PRO A 573 -11.37 17.91 6.31
N ASP A 574 -11.65 18.95 7.09
CA ASP A 574 -12.45 18.87 8.31
C ASP A 574 -13.93 18.51 8.05
N ARG A 575 -14.50 18.93 6.91
CA ARG A 575 -15.83 18.48 6.45
C ARG A 575 -15.80 17.06 5.90
N THR A 576 -14.76 16.68 5.16
CA THR A 576 -14.55 15.29 4.74
C THR A 576 -14.45 14.37 5.96
N LEU A 577 -13.77 14.81 7.02
CA LEU A 577 -13.65 14.09 8.28
C LEU A 577 -15.00 13.89 8.99
N MET A 578 -15.98 14.79 8.82
CA MET A 578 -17.33 14.58 9.37
C MET A 578 -18.01 13.36 8.75
N LEU A 579 -17.88 13.17 7.43
CA LEU A 579 -18.44 12.00 6.75
C LEU A 579 -17.70 10.72 7.18
N PHE A 580 -16.37 10.75 7.20
CA PHE A 580 -15.58 9.63 7.68
C PHE A 580 -15.90 9.26 9.13
N ALA A 581 -16.06 10.25 10.02
CA ALA A 581 -16.39 10.00 11.41
C ALA A 581 -17.77 9.35 11.56
N ARG A 582 -18.79 9.85 10.85
CA ARG A 582 -20.13 9.24 10.85
C ARG A 582 -20.10 7.79 10.35
N ASP A 583 -19.39 7.54 9.25
CA ASP A 583 -19.23 6.20 8.69
C ASP A 583 -18.53 5.24 9.67
N VAL A 584 -17.36 5.63 10.19
CA VAL A 584 -16.60 4.82 11.15
C VAL A 584 -17.40 4.56 12.43
N LEU A 585 -18.03 5.58 13.00
CA LEU A 585 -18.79 5.47 14.26
C LEU A 585 -20.07 4.63 14.12
N SER A 586 -20.63 4.52 12.92
CA SER A 586 -21.75 3.60 12.66
C SER A 586 -21.38 2.14 12.94
N ARG A 587 -20.09 1.79 12.77
CA ARG A 587 -19.54 0.44 13.02
C ARG A 587 -18.70 0.35 14.29
N GLN A 588 -18.20 1.48 14.80
CA GLN A 588 -17.39 1.59 16.02
C GLN A 588 -18.00 2.59 17.01
N PRO A 589 -19.17 2.31 17.61
CA PRO A 589 -19.79 3.23 18.57
C PRO A 589 -18.88 3.53 19.77
N GLY A 590 -18.82 4.80 20.18
CA GLY A 590 -17.97 5.26 21.28
C GLY A 590 -16.50 5.49 20.94
N ALA A 591 -16.05 5.15 19.73
CA ALA A 591 -14.65 5.29 19.34
C ALA A 591 -14.17 6.75 19.40
N THR A 592 -12.88 6.90 19.69
CA THR A 592 -12.22 8.22 19.68
C THR A 592 -11.92 8.63 18.25
N ILE A 593 -12.28 9.87 17.90
CA ILE A 593 -11.96 10.52 16.62
C ILE A 593 -11.06 11.73 16.92
N ILE A 594 -9.84 11.72 16.38
CA ILE A 594 -8.86 12.79 16.61
C ILE A 594 -8.92 13.81 15.47
N TYR A 595 -8.82 15.09 15.80
CA TYR A 595 -8.68 16.17 14.82
C TYR A 595 -7.78 17.27 15.33
N ASP A 596 -7.13 18.02 14.43
CA ASP A 596 -6.20 19.06 14.84
C ASP A 596 -6.89 20.38 15.22
N VAL A 597 -6.16 21.26 15.91
CA VAL A 597 -6.66 22.57 16.37
C VAL A 597 -7.17 23.46 15.24
N LYS A 598 -6.82 23.17 13.98
CA LYS A 598 -7.28 23.94 12.81
C LYS A 598 -8.68 23.56 12.36
N CYS A 599 -9.24 22.40 12.71
CA CYS A 599 -10.55 21.95 12.21
C CYS A 599 -11.71 22.81 12.74
N THR A 600 -12.78 22.91 11.93
CA THR A 600 -14.03 23.62 12.28
C THR A 600 -14.63 23.21 13.63
N GLY A 601 -15.30 24.16 14.29
CA GLY A 601 -15.96 23.95 15.59
C GLY A 601 -17.11 22.96 15.51
N HIS A 602 -17.71 22.80 14.33
CA HIS A 602 -18.82 21.88 14.11
C HIS A 602 -18.43 20.40 14.22
N LEU A 603 -17.16 20.06 13.98
CA LEU A 603 -16.71 18.67 13.92
C LEU A 603 -16.92 17.95 15.26
N LYS A 604 -16.69 18.65 16.38
CA LYS A 604 -16.94 18.14 17.73
C LYS A 604 -18.39 17.67 17.90
N GLY A 605 -19.35 18.51 17.49
CA GLY A 605 -20.78 18.21 17.55
C GLY A 605 -21.12 17.00 16.68
N GLN A 606 -20.61 16.96 15.45
CA GLN A 606 -20.85 15.84 14.53
C GLN A 606 -20.33 14.49 15.05
N ILE A 607 -19.18 14.48 15.72
CA ILE A 607 -18.65 13.26 16.34
C ILE A 607 -19.52 12.82 17.52
N LEU A 608 -19.96 13.74 18.38
CA LEU A 608 -20.83 13.43 19.52
C LEU A 608 -22.21 12.93 19.06
N ASP A 609 -22.80 13.59 18.07
CA ASP A 609 -24.10 13.22 17.50
C ASP A 609 -24.06 11.82 16.85
N ALA A 610 -22.92 11.45 16.27
CA ALA A 610 -22.67 10.10 15.74
C ALA A 610 -22.29 9.07 16.82
N GLY A 611 -22.30 9.45 18.10
CA GLY A 611 -22.02 8.54 19.23
C GLY A 611 -20.53 8.28 19.50
N GLY A 612 -19.64 9.16 19.04
CA GLY A 612 -18.19 9.06 19.23
C GLY A 612 -17.61 9.98 20.31
N SER A 613 -16.30 9.86 20.53
CA SER A 613 -15.53 10.68 21.47
C SER A 613 -14.59 11.63 20.72
N PRO A 614 -14.88 12.95 20.63
CA PRO A 614 -14.00 13.89 19.93
C PRO A 614 -12.73 14.20 20.75
N LEU A 615 -11.57 14.16 20.10
CA LEU A 615 -10.30 14.55 20.72
C LEU A 615 -9.54 15.55 19.84
N MET A 616 -9.55 16.82 20.24
CA MET A 616 -8.71 17.84 19.60
C MET A 616 -7.23 17.66 19.99
N TRP A 617 -6.32 17.72 19.03
CA TRP A 617 -4.89 17.56 19.25
C TRP A 617 -4.02 18.54 18.44
N ARG A 618 -2.71 18.48 18.67
CA ARG A 618 -1.71 19.34 18.01
C ARG A 618 -1.63 19.02 16.51
N THR A 619 -1.45 20.04 15.67
CA THR A 619 -1.20 19.86 14.23
C THR A 619 0.15 19.18 14.03
N GLY A 620 0.24 18.27 13.06
CA GLY A 620 1.45 17.55 12.66
C GLY A 620 1.21 16.05 12.55
N HIS A 621 1.35 15.50 11.34
CA HIS A 621 1.04 14.10 11.03
C HIS A 621 1.73 13.07 11.94
N SER A 622 3.00 13.29 12.32
CA SER A 622 3.71 12.43 13.28
C SER A 622 3.13 12.49 14.69
N LEU A 623 2.66 13.67 15.14
CA LEU A 623 2.02 13.83 16.46
C LEU A 623 0.65 13.17 16.51
N ILE A 624 -0.12 13.26 15.42
CA ILE A 624 -1.42 12.59 15.31
C ILE A 624 -1.26 11.06 15.32
N LYS A 625 -0.31 10.50 14.54
CA LYS A 625 0.00 9.06 14.59
C LYS A 625 0.41 8.59 15.98
N SER A 626 1.21 9.39 16.69
CA SER A 626 1.57 9.09 18.08
C SER A 626 0.34 9.07 18.99
N LYS A 627 -0.53 10.08 18.85
CA LYS A 627 -1.74 10.19 19.68
C LYS A 627 -2.75 9.08 19.40
N MET A 628 -2.91 8.68 18.14
CA MET A 628 -3.76 7.53 17.78
C MET A 628 -3.30 6.24 18.43
N ARG A 629 -1.98 5.99 18.49
CA ARG A 629 -1.43 4.82 19.19
C ARG A 629 -1.66 4.90 20.71
N GLU A 630 -1.51 6.10 21.30
CA GLU A 630 -1.74 6.32 22.74
C GLU A 630 -3.22 6.08 23.12
N THR A 631 -4.16 6.59 22.34
CA THR A 631 -5.59 6.57 22.68
C THR A 631 -6.34 5.39 22.06
N GLY A 632 -5.71 4.66 21.14
CA GLY A 632 -6.35 3.62 20.35
C GLY A 632 -7.41 4.14 19.39
N ALA A 633 -7.39 5.44 19.02
CA ALA A 633 -8.39 6.07 18.16
C ALA A 633 -8.57 5.33 16.83
N GLU A 634 -9.81 5.24 16.36
CA GLU A 634 -10.16 4.50 15.13
C GLU A 634 -10.01 5.34 13.86
N LEU A 635 -10.05 6.67 14.01
CA LEU A 635 -9.89 7.63 12.93
C LEU A 635 -9.23 8.90 13.47
N ALA A 636 -8.39 9.50 12.63
CA ALA A 636 -7.96 10.88 12.80
C ALA A 636 -7.95 11.62 11.46
N GLY A 637 -7.98 12.95 11.51
CA GLY A 637 -7.69 13.76 10.34
C GLY A 637 -7.22 15.16 10.69
N GLU A 638 -6.53 15.80 9.76
CA GLU A 638 -5.98 17.14 9.92
C GLU A 638 -6.50 18.05 8.82
N MET A 639 -6.55 19.35 9.12
CA MET A 639 -6.96 20.37 8.13
C MET A 639 -6.04 20.44 6.90
N SER A 640 -4.82 19.92 6.98
CA SER A 640 -3.89 19.79 5.86
C SER A 640 -4.24 18.68 4.86
N GLY A 641 -5.22 17.82 5.16
CA GLY A 641 -5.67 16.75 4.27
C GLY A 641 -5.10 15.37 4.59
N HIS A 642 -4.32 15.21 5.66
CA HIS A 642 -3.94 13.89 6.16
C HIS A 642 -5.14 13.22 6.85
N PHE A 643 -5.44 11.97 6.48
CA PHE A 643 -6.48 11.16 7.10
C PHE A 643 -5.91 9.81 7.52
N PHE A 644 -6.19 9.40 8.75
CA PHE A 644 -5.57 8.24 9.39
C PHE A 644 -6.67 7.27 9.79
N PHE A 645 -6.88 6.23 8.99
CA PHE A 645 -7.83 5.17 9.31
C PHE A 645 -7.10 4.07 10.07
N LYS A 646 -7.60 3.71 11.26
CA LYS A 646 -7.26 2.46 11.93
C LYS A 646 -8.39 1.44 11.77
N GLU A 647 -9.65 1.91 11.74
CA GLU A 647 -10.78 1.08 11.36
C GLU A 647 -10.57 0.56 9.93
N ARG A 648 -10.56 -0.78 9.77
CA ARG A 648 -10.28 -1.50 8.51
C ARG A 648 -8.91 -1.21 7.88
N TRP A 649 -8.02 -0.49 8.56
CA TRP A 649 -6.72 -0.10 8.02
C TRP A 649 -5.64 -0.11 9.11
N TYR A 650 -4.55 0.63 8.93
CA TYR A 650 -3.31 0.45 9.71
C TYR A 650 -2.89 1.65 10.57
N GLY A 651 -3.68 2.72 10.59
CA GLY A 651 -3.50 3.89 11.46
C GLY A 651 -2.47 4.91 10.99
N PHE A 652 -1.95 4.80 9.76
CA PHE A 652 -1.12 5.82 9.13
C PHE A 652 -1.93 6.69 8.17
N ASP A 653 -1.39 7.87 7.86
CA ASP A 653 -1.92 8.81 6.87
C ASP A 653 -1.81 8.25 5.47
N ASP A 654 -2.94 8.19 4.77
CA ASP A 654 -3.04 7.64 3.42
C ASP A 654 -4.13 8.37 2.63
N GLY A 655 -3.71 9.29 1.76
CA GLY A 655 -4.62 10.07 0.93
C GLY A 655 -5.36 9.18 -0.07
N ILE A 656 -4.67 8.20 -0.66
CA ILE A 656 -5.24 7.29 -1.66
C ILE A 656 -6.32 6.41 -1.03
N TYR A 657 -6.04 5.81 0.13
CA TYR A 657 -7.04 5.04 0.89
C TYR A 657 -8.20 5.93 1.35
N ALA A 658 -7.94 7.16 1.81
CA ALA A 658 -8.99 8.11 2.16
C ALA A 658 -9.88 8.45 0.95
N GLY A 659 -9.30 8.60 -0.24
CA GLY A 659 -10.05 8.80 -1.49
C GLY A 659 -10.95 7.60 -1.81
N ALA A 660 -10.42 6.38 -1.67
CA ALA A 660 -11.20 5.15 -1.85
C ALA A 660 -12.35 5.04 -0.84
N ARG A 661 -12.10 5.32 0.45
CA ARG A 661 -13.13 5.33 1.51
C ARG A 661 -14.19 6.40 1.29
N LEU A 662 -13.81 7.58 0.79
CA LEU A 662 -14.76 8.62 0.45
C LEU A 662 -15.70 8.15 -0.67
N LEU A 663 -15.15 7.56 -1.72
CA LEU A 663 -15.93 7.06 -2.84
C LEU A 663 -16.83 5.88 -2.44
N GLU A 664 -16.37 4.99 -1.55
CA GLU A 664 -17.22 3.94 -0.95
C GLU A 664 -18.44 4.55 -0.24
N ILE A 665 -18.24 5.57 0.60
CA ILE A 665 -19.33 6.25 1.33
C ILE A 665 -20.30 6.93 0.38
N LEU A 666 -19.79 7.71 -0.59
CA LEU A 666 -20.62 8.46 -1.53
C LEU A 666 -21.38 7.54 -2.51
N ALA A 667 -20.74 6.46 -2.96
CA ALA A 667 -21.35 5.48 -3.85
C ALA A 667 -22.32 4.54 -3.11
N GLY A 668 -22.12 4.32 -1.81
CA GLY A 668 -22.95 3.48 -0.96
C GLY A 668 -24.22 4.17 -0.41
N ASP A 669 -24.48 5.43 -0.77
CA ASP A 669 -25.65 6.16 -0.31
C ASP A 669 -26.96 5.51 -0.80
N LEU A 670 -27.76 5.00 0.14
CA LEU A 670 -29.01 4.29 -0.16
C LEU A 670 -30.13 5.20 -0.67
N GLU A 671 -30.02 6.51 -0.48
CA GLU A 671 -30.96 7.51 -1.00
C GLU A 671 -30.58 7.99 -2.41
N GLU A 672 -29.49 7.45 -2.98
CA GLU A 672 -28.95 7.83 -4.30
C GLU A 672 -28.67 9.33 -4.46
N ARG A 673 -28.36 10.01 -3.35
CA ARG A 673 -28.04 11.44 -3.34
C ARG A 673 -26.75 11.73 -4.09
N THR A 674 -26.63 12.96 -4.61
CA THR A 674 -25.37 13.42 -5.19
C THR A 674 -24.34 13.69 -4.08
N PRO A 675 -23.02 13.69 -4.39
CA PRO A 675 -22.01 14.05 -3.41
C PRO A 675 -22.27 15.40 -2.72
N GLU A 676 -22.75 16.40 -3.45
CA GLU A 676 -23.11 17.72 -2.91
C GLU A 676 -24.22 17.64 -1.88
N GLU A 677 -25.27 16.86 -2.16
CA GLU A 677 -26.41 16.67 -1.25
C GLU A 677 -25.97 15.96 0.03
N ILE A 678 -25.08 14.96 -0.09
CA ILE A 678 -24.50 14.26 1.07
C ILE A 678 -23.67 15.24 1.91
N PHE A 679 -22.77 16.01 1.30
CA PHE A 679 -21.98 17.02 2.02
C PHE A 679 -22.83 18.15 2.61
N ALA A 680 -23.97 18.47 2.02
CA ALA A 680 -24.92 19.45 2.54
C ALA A 680 -25.63 18.96 3.82
N THR A 681 -25.59 17.66 4.13
CA THR A 681 -26.08 17.12 5.41
C THR A 681 -25.13 17.39 6.58
N CYS A 682 -23.90 17.81 6.29
CA CYS A 682 -22.93 18.27 7.27
C CYS A 682 -23.05 19.78 7.45
N PRO A 683 -22.98 20.29 8.69
CA PRO A 683 -23.01 21.72 8.95
C PRO A 683 -21.89 22.45 8.20
N LYS A 684 -22.20 23.64 7.71
CA LYS A 684 -21.29 24.51 6.98
C LYS A 684 -21.30 25.89 7.64
N GLY A 685 -20.10 26.35 8.02
CA GLY A 685 -19.86 27.71 8.50
C GLY A 685 -19.22 28.59 7.43
N VAL A 686 -18.83 29.80 7.85
CA VAL A 686 -17.96 30.71 7.11
C VAL A 686 -16.58 30.66 7.75
N SER A 687 -15.56 30.32 6.97
CA SER A 687 -14.18 30.28 7.45
C SER A 687 -13.27 31.09 6.54
N THR A 688 -12.17 31.59 7.10
CA THR A 688 -11.07 32.10 6.30
C THR A 688 -10.28 30.92 5.70
N PRO A 689 -9.55 31.14 4.59
CA PRO A 689 -8.42 30.28 4.27
C PRO A 689 -7.37 30.34 5.39
N GLU A 690 -6.32 29.54 5.26
CA GLU A 690 -5.15 29.69 6.12
C GLU A 690 -4.48 31.05 5.87
N LEU A 691 -4.34 31.83 6.93
CA LEU A 691 -3.70 33.13 6.91
C LEU A 691 -2.28 33.01 7.47
N LYS A 692 -1.32 33.63 6.81
CA LYS A 692 0.10 33.49 7.15
C LYS A 692 0.70 34.86 7.46
N ILE A 693 1.45 34.95 8.56
CA ILE A 693 2.27 36.12 8.90
C ILE A 693 3.72 35.67 8.89
N GLU A 694 4.49 36.21 7.95
CA GLU A 694 5.93 35.96 7.86
C GLU A 694 6.67 36.58 9.05
N MET A 695 7.61 35.81 9.61
CA MET A 695 8.47 36.24 10.71
C MET A 695 9.90 35.77 10.43
N GLN A 696 10.84 36.20 11.27
CA GLN A 696 12.19 35.65 11.24
C GLN A 696 12.24 34.25 11.88
N GLU A 697 13.25 33.46 11.50
CA GLU A 697 13.48 32.14 12.09
C GLU A 697 13.55 32.22 13.61
N GLY A 698 12.78 31.37 14.30
CA GLY A 698 12.65 31.34 15.76
C GLY A 698 11.80 32.45 16.39
N GLU A 699 11.48 33.54 15.68
CA GLU A 699 10.70 34.66 16.23
C GLU A 699 9.25 34.27 16.52
N HIS A 700 8.62 33.54 15.62
CA HIS A 700 7.25 33.04 15.71
C HIS A 700 6.99 32.23 17.00
N TYR A 701 7.95 31.42 17.47
CA TYR A 701 7.84 30.73 18.77
C TYR A 701 7.87 31.69 19.96
N LYS A 702 8.77 32.69 19.93
CA LYS A 702 8.85 33.70 21.00
C LYS A 702 7.60 34.57 21.02
N PHE A 703 7.07 34.88 19.84
CA PHE A 703 5.84 35.64 19.70
C PHE A 703 4.67 34.90 20.32
N ILE A 704 4.46 33.61 19.98
CA ILE A 704 3.31 32.87 20.51
C ILE A 704 3.38 32.69 22.03
N GLU A 705 4.58 32.52 22.59
CA GLU A 705 4.75 32.42 24.05
C GLU A 705 4.32 33.71 24.76
N LYS A 706 4.72 34.87 24.23
CA LYS A 706 4.26 36.17 24.73
C LYS A 706 2.75 36.32 24.56
N PHE A 707 2.24 36.00 23.36
CA PHE A 707 0.81 36.07 23.05
C PHE A 707 -0.02 35.21 24.00
N ARG A 708 0.39 33.98 24.29
CA ARG A 708 -0.29 33.09 25.24
C ARG A 708 -0.33 33.66 26.66
N GLN A 709 0.68 34.41 27.07
CA GLN A 709 0.76 34.99 28.41
C GLN A 709 -0.06 36.28 28.57
N SER A 710 -0.24 37.05 27.50
CA SER A 710 -0.87 38.38 27.56
C SER A 710 -2.25 38.48 26.91
N ALA A 711 -2.60 37.59 25.99
CA ALA A 711 -3.85 37.67 25.25
C ALA A 711 -5.06 37.32 26.13
N THR A 712 -6.14 38.08 25.97
CA THR A 712 -7.40 37.89 26.68
C THR A 712 -8.56 37.83 25.68
N PHE A 713 -9.49 36.90 25.88
CA PHE A 713 -10.58 36.62 24.92
C PHE A 713 -11.98 36.66 25.56
N GLY A 714 -12.10 37.32 26.72
CA GLY A 714 -13.36 37.39 27.45
C GLY A 714 -13.90 36.00 27.79
N ASP A 715 -15.14 35.72 27.40
CA ASP A 715 -15.85 34.47 27.69
C ASP A 715 -15.47 33.28 26.79
N ALA A 716 -14.47 33.41 25.92
CA ALA A 716 -14.04 32.32 25.05
C ALA A 716 -13.43 31.16 25.85
N ALA A 717 -13.72 29.93 25.44
CA ALA A 717 -13.00 28.75 25.92
C ALA A 717 -11.63 28.67 25.23
N LEU A 718 -10.55 28.68 26.03
CA LEU A 718 -9.19 28.67 25.49
C LEU A 718 -8.61 27.27 25.41
N THR A 719 -8.01 26.96 24.26
CA THR A 719 -7.19 25.77 24.04
C THR A 719 -5.78 26.19 23.66
N THR A 720 -4.79 25.74 24.43
CA THR A 720 -3.38 26.14 24.25
C THR A 720 -2.42 24.95 24.02
N ILE A 721 -2.95 23.85 23.48
CA ILE A 721 -2.14 22.65 23.17
C ILE A 721 -1.20 22.88 21.98
N ASP A 722 -1.59 23.75 21.05
CA ASP A 722 -0.80 24.17 19.88
C ASP A 722 -1.20 25.60 19.49
N GLY A 723 -0.39 26.57 19.93
CA GLY A 723 -0.74 27.98 19.83
C GLY A 723 -1.83 28.41 20.81
N VAL A 724 -2.70 29.32 20.37
CA VAL A 724 -3.85 29.80 21.13
C VAL A 724 -5.10 29.77 20.24
N ARG A 725 -6.00 28.85 20.57
CA ARG A 725 -7.34 28.75 20.00
C ARG A 725 -8.35 29.27 21.02
N ALA A 726 -9.26 30.13 20.59
CA ALA A 726 -10.33 30.68 21.40
C ALA A 726 -11.69 30.37 20.76
N ASP A 727 -12.54 29.61 21.46
CA ASP A 727 -13.85 29.15 20.99
C ASP A 727 -14.99 29.90 21.71
N TRP A 728 -15.86 30.52 20.93
CA TRP A 728 -17.16 31.07 21.34
C TRP A 728 -18.30 30.15 20.85
N PRO A 729 -19.55 30.33 21.33
CA PRO A 729 -20.68 29.51 20.86
C PRO A 729 -20.96 29.59 19.35
N ASP A 730 -20.59 30.69 18.70
CA ASP A 730 -20.89 31.05 17.30
C ASP A 730 -19.63 31.06 16.39
N GLY A 731 -18.48 30.59 16.88
CA GLY A 731 -17.25 30.51 16.10
C GLY A 731 -15.96 30.45 16.94
N TRP A 732 -14.81 30.31 16.28
CA TRP A 732 -13.50 30.28 16.92
C TRP A 732 -12.43 30.99 16.09
N GLY A 733 -11.32 31.36 16.75
CA GLY A 733 -10.11 31.84 16.10
C GLY A 733 -8.87 31.12 16.62
N LEU A 734 -7.84 31.00 15.78
CA LEU A 734 -6.56 30.37 16.11
C LEU A 734 -5.41 31.24 15.64
N VAL A 735 -4.35 31.29 16.46
CA VAL A 735 -3.00 31.64 16.02
C VAL A 735 -2.02 30.60 16.58
N ARG A 736 -1.14 30.06 15.72
CA ARG A 736 -0.12 29.08 16.10
C ARG A 736 1.19 29.31 15.35
N PRO A 737 2.35 28.92 15.90
CA PRO A 737 3.61 28.90 15.16
C PRO A 737 3.63 27.73 14.17
N SER A 738 4.12 27.95 12.95
CA SER A 738 4.44 26.85 12.05
C SER A 738 5.69 26.09 12.55
N ASN A 739 5.71 24.77 12.34
CA ASN A 739 6.82 23.91 12.75
C ASN A 739 7.83 23.66 11.61
N THR A 740 7.50 24.11 10.39
CA THR A 740 8.30 23.88 9.17
C THR A 740 8.81 25.16 8.54
N THR A 741 8.16 26.29 8.82
CA THR A 741 8.44 27.60 8.22
C THR A 741 8.33 28.69 9.28
N PRO A 742 9.08 29.80 9.16
CA PRO A 742 9.08 30.86 10.16
C PRO A 742 7.87 31.79 10.03
N ILE A 743 6.67 31.23 10.21
CA ILE A 743 5.41 31.95 10.07
C ILE A 743 4.48 31.71 11.27
N LEU A 744 3.62 32.68 11.56
CA LEU A 744 2.39 32.42 12.32
C LEU A 744 1.29 32.00 11.35
N VAL A 745 0.56 30.96 11.71
CA VAL A 745 -0.58 30.44 10.99
C VAL A 745 -1.85 30.82 11.76
N LEU A 746 -2.80 31.43 11.07
CA LEU A 746 -4.08 31.83 11.63
C LEU A 746 -5.23 31.24 10.80
N ARG A 747 -6.33 30.94 11.48
CA ARG A 747 -7.60 30.56 10.86
C ARG A 747 -8.75 31.04 11.74
N PHE A 748 -9.81 31.49 11.09
CA PHE A 748 -11.06 31.90 11.73
C PHE A 748 -12.22 31.15 11.10
N ASP A 749 -13.19 30.77 11.91
CA ASP A 749 -14.35 29.96 11.53
C ASP A 749 -15.54 30.40 12.38
N ALA A 750 -16.70 30.59 11.76
CA ALA A 750 -17.89 31.09 12.45
C ALA A 750 -19.18 30.67 11.73
N ASP A 751 -20.30 30.77 12.43
CA ASP A 751 -21.62 30.44 11.86
C ASP A 751 -22.07 31.44 10.78
N ASN A 752 -21.55 32.67 10.81
CA ASN A 752 -21.90 33.74 9.89
C ASN A 752 -20.81 34.84 9.81
N ASP A 753 -20.92 35.71 8.81
CA ASP A 753 -19.96 36.80 8.56
C ASP A 753 -19.83 37.79 9.72
N ALA A 754 -20.89 38.04 10.48
CA ALA A 754 -20.85 38.99 11.59
C ALA A 754 -20.02 38.44 12.76
N ALA A 755 -20.20 37.16 13.09
CA ALA A 755 -19.38 36.45 14.08
C ALA A 755 -17.92 36.35 13.62
N LEU A 756 -17.67 36.03 12.34
CA LEU A 756 -16.32 35.94 11.78
C LEU A 756 -15.56 37.28 11.94
N LYS A 757 -16.18 38.39 11.56
CA LYS A 757 -15.59 39.74 11.69
C LYS A 757 -15.33 40.12 13.14
N ARG A 758 -16.24 39.78 14.06
CA ARG A 758 -16.05 39.99 15.50
C ARG A 758 -14.82 39.23 16.00
N ILE A 759 -14.70 37.96 15.66
CA ILE A 759 -13.58 37.11 16.09
C ILE A 759 -12.26 37.62 15.51
N GLN A 760 -12.22 37.94 14.22
CA GLN A 760 -11.06 38.58 13.58
C GLN A 760 -10.66 39.86 14.30
N GLN A 761 -11.62 40.71 14.65
CA GLN A 761 -11.34 41.97 15.35
C GLN A 761 -10.73 41.72 16.75
N VAL A 762 -11.24 40.75 17.51
CA VAL A 762 -10.67 40.39 18.81
C VAL A 762 -9.21 39.91 18.64
N PHE A 763 -8.94 39.03 17.68
CA PHE A 763 -7.57 38.57 17.42
C PHE A 763 -6.65 39.70 16.95
N ARG A 764 -7.14 40.62 16.10
CA ARG A 764 -6.40 41.81 15.67
C ARG A 764 -5.95 42.63 16.88
N GLU A 765 -6.86 42.91 17.80
CA GLU A 765 -6.56 43.67 19.02
C GLU A 765 -5.52 42.97 19.88
N GLN A 766 -5.67 41.66 20.11
CA GLN A 766 -4.71 40.89 20.92
C GLN A 766 -3.33 40.78 20.25
N LEU A 767 -3.28 40.61 18.92
CA LEU A 767 -2.01 40.50 18.19
C LEU A 767 -1.25 41.83 18.20
N HIS A 768 -1.95 42.95 17.97
CA HIS A 768 -1.35 44.28 18.05
C HIS A 768 -0.98 44.70 19.47
N ALA A 769 -1.62 44.15 20.50
CA ALA A 769 -1.21 44.37 21.88
C ALA A 769 0.17 43.76 22.18
N VAL A 770 0.56 42.68 21.48
CA VAL A 770 1.90 42.08 21.58
C VAL A 770 2.90 42.79 20.68
N ASP A 771 2.53 43.05 19.43
CA ASP A 771 3.34 43.80 18.47
C ASP A 771 2.48 44.71 17.57
N PRO A 772 2.48 46.03 17.84
CA PRO A 772 1.73 47.00 17.04
C PRO A 772 2.19 47.10 15.58
N ALA A 773 3.40 46.63 15.24
CA ALA A 773 3.96 46.74 13.90
C ALA A 773 3.60 45.55 12.98
N LEU A 774 2.91 44.52 13.51
CA LEU A 774 2.49 43.36 12.73
C LEU A 774 1.60 43.76 11.54
N LYS A 775 1.92 43.22 10.36
CA LYS A 775 1.05 43.32 9.19
C LYS A 775 0.10 42.13 9.19
N LEU A 776 -1.16 42.38 9.51
CA LEU A 776 -2.18 41.33 9.56
C LEU A 776 -2.86 41.17 8.19
N PRO A 777 -2.99 39.94 7.67
CA PRO A 777 -3.55 39.65 6.33
C PRO A 777 -5.08 39.53 6.32
N PHE A 778 -5.76 40.02 7.36
CA PHE A 778 -7.21 39.97 7.53
C PHE A 778 -7.68 41.27 8.14
#